data_AF-A0A3M2CAC5-F1
#
_entry.id   AF-A0A3M2CAC5-F1
#
_cell.length_a   1.000
_cell.length_b   1.000
_cell.length_c   1.000
_cell.angle_alpha   90.00
_cell.angle_beta   90.00
_cell.angle_gamma   90.00
#
_symmetry.space_group_name_H-M   'P 1'
#
loop_
_entity.id
_entity.type
_entity.pdbx_description
1 polymer ?
#
loop_
_entity_poly.entity_id
_entity_poly.type
_entity_poly.pdbx_seq_one_letter_code
_entity_poly.pdbx_strand_id
1 'polypeptide(L)'
;MTQSAETTAIPQRPWAEFNPPPMTLILPEDPVLSNPPFVHWHGTPEAKNYRVRIVGRQFAHEQVVRLNFYTPPDEIPPGIYEVSVEALGDGDAPLGPVSRREIRIQFAGDPVLGQLNEISCPAGTPLIAAPEELERIRAATGTRAQYRDALLDAARKLDPLLGDGSLKEPARFPGGRWDFDLWHNGNSYCFAVENTVLACALSYLISGDRAYADTAIRLMEQVAQWDPYGSTGVWENDHSAQALLHALALGYNALAPLMSDSQRAAIEQAIALRCEDIYGLLNPFVPKDLSCGVMNNPENNHPWFVASAMGIGALALMGKHPKASEWVSFAAQLFHGNFLCRGGRSGAWHEGIDYWSYGLFFVFHFADALLNATGINFYRHWWLARTAAFKAYTHPPVGAWVPFGDCKHRPPNAFDKLNAMRLASAQRDPAIWAYVDAIQAPITTTRYLFYAVLWSDRGDVPYPAPKPDMPFVQHYEDCGWVVSVANYHDEAKQVLFALHCGTGRPHGHADLNSFVWCAGGDRLLWDAGYYDSYFSPHHRNYTRHSMAHNTLLVDGVGQAPHWSAQRGRITHFEADASRLIVVGETNEELYHGRLAWFIRRFEYVNARELVVCDDIEARDPLRFSILLHSMFPIHFENGTNTLRLVGKRYELRAVFETNVPIEAILTNTFPVQPGLVSRVLDDPEEYPQQFHLELRTVQAVTKWKPVLHATIQPLS
;
A
#
# COMPACT_ATOMS: atom_id res chain seq x y z
N MET A 1 46.48 -22.65 30.62
CA MET A 1 45.87 -21.34 30.93
C MET A 1 44.75 -21.13 29.94
N THR A 2 43.53 -21.20 30.45
CA THR A 2 42.25 -20.98 29.79
C THR A 2 42.16 -19.55 29.26
N GLN A 3 42.06 -19.37 27.95
CA GLN A 3 41.55 -18.12 27.37
C GLN A 3 40.02 -18.19 27.43
N SER A 4 39.47 -17.29 28.22
CA SER A 4 38.04 -17.07 28.40
C SER A 4 37.40 -16.69 27.07
N ALA A 5 36.30 -17.35 26.75
CA ALA A 5 35.34 -16.86 25.76
C ALA A 5 34.87 -15.46 26.19
N GLU A 6 35.27 -14.43 25.45
CA GLU A 6 34.64 -13.13 25.53
C GLU A 6 33.20 -13.30 25.05
N THR A 7 32.28 -13.31 26.01
CA THR A 7 30.86 -13.10 25.75
C THR A 7 30.73 -11.74 25.08
N THR A 8 30.52 -11.73 23.76
CA THR A 8 30.08 -10.55 23.03
C THR A 8 28.83 -10.01 23.72
N ALA A 9 28.96 -8.81 24.30
CA ALA A 9 27.83 -8.13 24.92
C ALA A 9 26.73 -8.01 23.87
N ILE A 10 25.54 -8.52 24.17
CA ILE A 10 24.34 -8.30 23.35
C ILE A 10 24.20 -6.78 23.22
N PRO A 11 24.20 -6.21 22.00
CA PRO A 11 23.99 -4.78 21.81
C PRO A 11 22.74 -4.34 22.59
N GLN A 12 22.82 -3.21 23.30
CA GLN A 12 21.65 -2.66 23.98
C GLN A 12 20.51 -2.51 22.97
N ARG A 13 19.36 -3.11 23.29
CA ARG A 13 18.19 -3.10 22.41
C ARG A 13 17.71 -1.66 22.26
N PRO A 14 17.60 -1.11 21.03
CA PRO A 14 17.22 0.29 20.81
C PRO A 14 15.89 0.67 21.48
N TRP A 15 14.96 -0.28 21.62
CA TRP A 15 13.67 -0.02 22.23
C TRP A 15 13.65 -0.07 23.77
N ALA A 16 14.73 -0.54 24.42
CA ALA A 16 14.78 -0.61 25.88
C ALA A 16 14.75 0.77 26.56
N GLU A 17 14.99 1.84 25.80
CA GLU A 17 14.99 3.24 26.27
C GLU A 17 13.61 3.90 26.22
N PHE A 18 12.59 3.28 25.61
CA PHE A 18 11.23 3.82 25.63
C PHE A 18 10.59 3.53 26.99
N ASN A 19 10.62 4.52 27.88
CA ASN A 19 9.95 4.46 29.17
C ASN A 19 8.43 4.36 28.92
N PRO A 20 7.78 3.21 29.16
CA PRO A 20 6.40 3.04 28.76
C PRO A 20 5.51 3.95 29.62
N PRO A 21 4.55 4.68 29.04
CA PRO A 21 3.56 5.41 29.81
C PRO A 21 2.75 4.43 30.67
N PRO A 22 2.01 4.91 31.69
CA PRO A 22 1.04 4.09 32.40
C PRO A 22 0.14 3.31 31.42
N MET A 23 -0.28 2.10 31.79
CA MET A 23 -1.14 1.24 30.97
C MET A 23 -2.32 2.03 30.41
N THR A 24 -2.34 2.19 29.08
CA THR A 24 -3.34 2.97 28.36
C THR A 24 -3.82 2.17 27.15
N LEU A 25 -5.14 2.05 27.01
CA LEU A 25 -5.81 1.51 25.83
C LEU A 25 -5.48 2.34 24.59
N ILE A 26 -4.95 1.67 23.56
CA ILE A 26 -4.62 2.27 22.27
C ILE A 26 -5.60 1.67 21.26
N LEU A 27 -6.74 2.34 21.08
CA LEU A 27 -7.71 1.97 20.05
C LEU A 27 -7.56 2.94 18.89
N PRO A 28 -7.34 2.44 17.67
CA PRO A 28 -6.92 3.30 16.59
C PRO A 28 -8.03 4.27 16.16
N GLU A 29 -9.32 3.88 16.18
CA GLU A 29 -10.40 4.69 15.61
C GLU A 29 -11.74 4.56 16.34
N ASP A 30 -12.55 5.61 16.23
CA ASP A 30 -13.98 5.60 16.57
C ASP A 30 -14.76 6.28 15.42
N PRO A 31 -15.60 5.55 14.67
CA PRO A 31 -15.96 4.13 14.84
C PRO A 31 -14.80 3.16 14.57
N VAL A 32 -14.90 1.93 15.10
CA VAL A 32 -13.88 0.90 14.84
C VAL A 32 -13.95 0.38 13.40
N LEU A 33 -12.80 -0.03 12.86
CA LEU A 33 -12.66 -0.47 11.47
C LEU A 33 -12.82 -1.98 11.24
N SER A 34 -12.74 -2.80 12.29
CA SER A 34 -12.97 -4.25 12.24
C SER A 34 -14.01 -4.71 13.26
N ASN A 35 -14.65 -5.84 12.99
CA ASN A 35 -15.56 -6.50 13.92
C ASN A 35 -15.33 -8.02 13.88
N PRO A 36 -14.77 -8.64 14.93
CA PRO A 36 -14.45 -8.06 16.23
C PRO A 36 -13.27 -7.06 16.19
N PRO A 37 -13.24 -6.08 17.12
CA PRO A 37 -12.17 -5.08 17.17
C PRO A 37 -10.87 -5.68 17.71
N PHE A 38 -9.73 -5.26 17.14
CA PHE A 38 -8.41 -5.50 17.73
C PHE A 38 -8.15 -4.52 18.88
N VAL A 39 -8.13 -5.04 20.10
CA VAL A 39 -7.88 -4.26 21.32
C VAL A 39 -6.41 -4.40 21.70
N HIS A 40 -5.67 -3.29 21.80
CA HIS A 40 -4.27 -3.32 22.27
C HIS A 40 -3.95 -2.14 23.19
N TRP A 41 -2.90 -2.28 24.01
CA TRP A 41 -2.55 -1.31 25.05
C TRP A 41 -1.06 -1.33 25.39
N HIS A 42 -0.59 -0.28 26.09
CA HIS A 42 0.74 -0.30 26.71
C HIS A 42 0.78 -1.33 27.84
N GLY A 43 1.77 -2.23 27.81
CA GLY A 43 1.95 -3.22 28.87
C GLY A 43 2.40 -2.59 30.19
N THR A 44 2.11 -3.28 31.30
CA THR A 44 2.64 -2.98 32.64
C THR A 44 3.74 -3.99 32.97
N PRO A 45 4.98 -3.57 33.27
CA PRO A 45 6.10 -4.48 33.51
C PRO A 45 5.84 -5.54 34.60
N GLU A 46 5.09 -5.20 35.65
CA GLU A 46 4.78 -6.10 36.76
C GLU A 46 3.58 -7.03 36.48
N ALA A 47 2.78 -6.75 35.44
CA ALA A 47 1.57 -7.51 35.14
C ALA A 47 1.89 -8.93 34.64
N LYS A 48 1.16 -9.90 35.19
CA LYS A 48 1.14 -11.30 34.74
C LYS A 48 0.05 -11.53 33.70
N ASN A 49 -1.09 -10.89 33.90
CA ASN A 49 -2.27 -10.97 33.04
C ASN A 49 -2.94 -9.60 32.91
N TYR A 50 -3.93 -9.53 32.04
CA TYR A 50 -4.83 -8.40 31.85
C TYR A 50 -6.26 -8.91 31.77
N ARG A 51 -7.18 -8.24 32.46
CA ARG A 51 -8.61 -8.47 32.30
C ARG A 51 -9.18 -7.47 31.31
N VAL A 52 -9.63 -7.96 30.18
CA VAL A 52 -10.27 -7.18 29.11
C VAL A 52 -11.78 -7.36 29.23
N ARG A 53 -12.53 -6.25 29.24
CA ARG A 53 -14.00 -6.27 29.18
C ARG A 53 -14.49 -5.41 28.03
N ILE A 54 -15.55 -5.87 27.36
CA ILE A 54 -16.29 -5.10 26.36
C ILE A 54 -17.76 -5.18 26.75
N VAL A 55 -18.34 -4.06 27.18
CA VAL A 55 -19.69 -4.02 27.74
C VAL A 55 -20.53 -3.00 27.00
N GLY A 56 -21.68 -3.43 26.50
CA GLY A 56 -22.70 -2.58 25.91
C GLY A 56 -24.09 -3.05 26.33
N ARG A 57 -25.12 -2.42 25.78
CA ARG A 57 -26.51 -2.68 26.21
C ARG A 57 -26.98 -4.12 25.97
N GLN A 58 -26.48 -4.77 24.92
CA GLN A 58 -26.94 -6.08 24.44
C GLN A 58 -25.85 -7.15 24.42
N PHE A 59 -24.63 -6.80 24.80
CA PHE A 59 -23.47 -7.68 24.74
C PHE A 59 -22.51 -7.34 25.86
N ALA A 60 -21.96 -8.37 26.49
CA ALA A 60 -20.92 -8.25 27.50
C ALA A 60 -19.92 -9.39 27.30
N HIS A 61 -18.65 -9.04 27.23
CA HIS A 61 -17.54 -9.96 27.09
C HIS A 61 -16.49 -9.65 28.15
N GLU A 62 -15.94 -10.69 28.78
CA GLU A 62 -14.81 -10.58 29.70
C GLU A 62 -13.83 -11.71 29.40
N GLN A 63 -12.56 -11.37 29.27
CA GLN A 63 -11.49 -12.34 29.09
C GLN A 63 -10.25 -11.92 29.88
N VAL A 64 -9.61 -12.88 30.54
CA VAL A 64 -8.26 -12.71 31.09
C VAL A 64 -7.26 -13.20 30.05
N VAL A 65 -6.30 -12.36 29.70
CA VAL A 65 -5.26 -12.62 28.70
C VAL A 65 -3.88 -12.31 29.26
N ARG A 66 -2.86 -13.00 28.75
CA ARG A 66 -1.45 -12.76 29.15
C ARG A 66 -0.82 -11.58 28.40
N LEU A 67 -1.23 -11.39 27.15
CA LEU A 67 -0.62 -10.45 26.21
C LEU A 67 -1.30 -9.09 26.30
N ASN A 68 -0.59 -8.03 25.91
CA ASN A 68 -1.10 -6.66 25.92
C ASN A 68 -1.95 -6.31 24.68
N PHE A 69 -2.55 -7.33 24.08
CA PHE A 69 -3.44 -7.23 22.93
C PHE A 69 -4.40 -8.42 22.90
N TYR A 70 -5.57 -8.22 22.28
CA TYR A 70 -6.64 -9.21 22.24
C TYR A 70 -7.68 -8.86 21.17
N THR A 71 -8.17 -9.88 20.45
CA THR A 71 -9.32 -9.77 19.55
C THR A 71 -10.39 -10.74 20.06
N PRO A 72 -11.59 -10.29 20.44
CA PRO A 72 -12.69 -11.18 20.80
C PRO A 72 -12.92 -12.26 19.73
N PRO A 73 -13.21 -13.52 20.09
CA PRO A 73 -13.37 -14.59 19.12
C PRO A 73 -14.68 -14.47 18.33
N ASP A 74 -15.70 -13.83 18.92
CA ASP A 74 -17.03 -13.71 18.37
C ASP A 74 -17.28 -12.29 17.85
N GLU A 75 -18.13 -12.19 16.83
CA GLU A 75 -18.63 -10.89 16.36
C GLU A 75 -19.39 -10.17 17.47
N ILE A 76 -19.29 -8.84 17.47
CA ILE A 76 -20.00 -7.98 18.41
C ILE A 76 -21.13 -7.28 17.64
N PRO A 77 -22.39 -7.31 18.12
CA PRO A 77 -23.47 -6.61 17.44
C PRO A 77 -23.16 -5.12 17.23
N PRO A 78 -23.62 -4.47 16.14
CA PRO A 78 -23.48 -3.02 15.99
C PRO A 78 -24.05 -2.27 17.19
N GLY A 79 -23.32 -1.28 17.71
CA GLY A 79 -23.68 -0.58 18.92
C GLY A 79 -22.55 0.26 19.53
N ILE A 80 -22.83 0.80 20.71
CA ILE A 80 -21.88 1.56 21.53
C ILE A 80 -21.44 0.67 22.69
N TYR A 81 -20.13 0.59 22.93
CA TYR A 81 -19.51 -0.29 23.93
C TYR A 81 -18.45 0.46 24.73
N GLU A 82 -18.35 0.15 26.03
CA GLU A 82 -17.17 0.48 26.83
C GLU A 82 -16.19 -0.69 26.77
N VAL A 83 -14.97 -0.42 26.29
CA VAL A 83 -13.82 -1.33 26.42
C VAL A 83 -13.04 -0.94 27.66
N SER A 84 -12.68 -1.91 28.49
CA SER A 84 -11.82 -1.68 29.65
C SER A 84 -10.74 -2.74 29.78
N VAL A 85 -9.56 -2.33 30.26
CA VAL A 85 -8.41 -3.20 30.52
C VAL A 85 -7.86 -2.92 31.92
N GLU A 86 -7.66 -3.99 32.68
CA GLU A 86 -7.12 -3.97 34.05
C GLU A 86 -5.87 -4.86 34.11
N ALA A 87 -4.73 -4.30 34.54
CA ALA A 87 -3.50 -5.06 34.75
C ALA A 87 -3.59 -5.87 36.05
N LEU A 88 -3.19 -7.15 35.97
CA LEU A 88 -3.29 -8.12 37.06
C LEU A 88 -1.90 -8.70 37.40
N GLY A 89 -1.60 -8.77 38.69
CA GLY A 89 -0.40 -9.38 39.25
C GLY A 89 -0.63 -10.83 39.66
N ASP A 90 0.15 -11.30 40.64
CA ASP A 90 0.02 -12.65 41.16
C ASP A 90 -1.37 -12.88 41.80
N GLY A 91 -1.96 -14.04 41.52
CA GLY A 91 -3.31 -14.38 41.99
C GLY A 91 -4.42 -13.49 41.41
N ASP A 92 -4.19 -12.88 40.25
CA ASP A 92 -5.09 -11.94 39.56
C ASP A 92 -5.44 -10.68 40.38
N ALA A 93 -4.54 -10.26 41.26
CA ALA A 93 -4.68 -9.02 42.03
C ALA A 93 -4.52 -7.78 41.13
N PRO A 94 -5.42 -6.78 41.17
CA PRO A 94 -5.27 -5.56 40.38
C PRO A 94 -4.00 -4.78 40.75
N LEU A 95 -3.23 -4.33 39.74
CA LEU A 95 -1.96 -3.62 39.93
C LEU A 95 -2.06 -2.10 39.77
N GLY A 96 -3.22 -1.57 39.42
CA GLY A 96 -3.37 -0.15 39.14
C GLY A 96 -4.75 0.23 38.61
N PRO A 97 -4.90 1.45 38.07
CA PRO A 97 -6.15 1.91 37.52
C PRO A 97 -6.55 1.12 36.27
N VAL A 98 -7.86 0.98 36.06
CA VAL A 98 -8.45 0.40 34.85
C VAL A 98 -8.46 1.44 33.74
N SER A 99 -7.89 1.12 32.59
CA SER A 99 -7.99 1.95 31.37
C SER A 99 -9.33 1.67 30.69
N ARG A 100 -10.06 2.72 30.28
CA ARG A 100 -11.39 2.61 29.66
C ARG A 100 -11.49 3.48 28.42
N ARG A 101 -12.26 3.03 27.43
CA ARG A 101 -12.58 3.81 26.22
C ARG A 101 -13.92 3.37 25.63
N GLU A 102 -14.73 4.34 25.21
CA GLU A 102 -15.93 4.07 24.42
C GLU A 102 -15.57 3.79 22.96
N ILE A 103 -16.25 2.84 22.34
CA ILE A 103 -16.16 2.53 20.91
C ILE A 103 -17.53 2.40 20.27
N ARG A 104 -17.60 2.71 18.97
CA ARG A 104 -18.78 2.45 18.13
C ARG A 104 -18.48 1.41 17.08
N ILE A 105 -19.31 0.36 17.03
CA ILE A 105 -19.31 -0.68 16.00
C ILE A 105 -20.49 -0.42 15.07
N GLN A 106 -20.23 -0.21 13.78
CA GLN A 106 -21.26 0.22 12.82
C GLN A 106 -21.76 -0.89 11.89
N PHE A 107 -21.18 -2.08 11.96
CA PHE A 107 -21.40 -3.14 10.98
C PHE A 107 -21.32 -4.53 11.60
N ALA A 108 -21.96 -5.51 10.94
CA ALA A 108 -21.90 -6.92 11.32
C ALA A 108 -20.48 -7.49 11.20
N GLY A 109 -20.22 -8.64 11.80
CA GLY A 109 -18.88 -9.23 11.87
C GLY A 109 -18.22 -9.44 10.51
N ASP A 110 -16.90 -9.29 10.52
CA ASP A 110 -16.01 -9.73 9.45
C ASP A 110 -16.12 -11.25 9.30
N PRO A 111 -15.87 -11.80 8.10
CA PRO A 111 -15.80 -13.24 7.91
C PRO A 111 -14.83 -13.87 8.92
N VAL A 112 -15.27 -14.93 9.61
CA VAL A 112 -14.41 -15.63 10.57
C VAL A 112 -13.17 -16.16 9.86
N LEU A 113 -12.01 -15.56 10.16
CA LEU A 113 -10.72 -15.95 9.58
C LEU A 113 -10.12 -17.18 10.27
N GLY A 114 -10.54 -17.45 11.51
CA GLY A 114 -10.01 -18.48 12.41
C GLY A 114 -9.73 -17.92 13.81
N GLN A 115 -9.19 -18.75 14.72
CA GLN A 115 -8.73 -18.28 16.03
C GLN A 115 -7.41 -17.51 15.88
N LEU A 116 -7.42 -16.22 16.24
CA LEU A 116 -6.23 -15.34 16.11
C LEU A 116 -5.45 -15.15 17.41
N ASN A 117 -6.05 -15.42 18.59
CA ASN A 117 -5.40 -15.19 19.89
C ASN A 117 -4.33 -16.24 20.22
N GLU A 118 -4.47 -17.45 19.68
CA GLU A 118 -3.54 -18.56 19.88
C GLU A 118 -3.36 -19.29 18.55
N ILE A 119 -2.31 -18.93 17.82
CA ILE A 119 -1.98 -19.54 16.53
C ILE A 119 -0.87 -20.56 16.75
N SER A 120 -1.10 -21.80 16.32
CA SER A 120 -0.11 -22.87 16.35
C SER A 120 -0.21 -23.75 15.11
N CYS A 121 0.90 -24.39 14.77
CA CYS A 121 0.96 -25.45 13.77
C CYS A 121 2.08 -26.43 14.14
N PRO A 122 2.11 -27.65 13.57
CA PRO A 122 3.24 -28.55 13.73
C PRO A 122 4.58 -27.88 13.35
N ALA A 123 5.66 -28.28 14.01
CA ALA A 123 6.99 -27.82 13.66
C ALA A 123 7.36 -28.33 12.26
N GLY A 124 7.85 -27.44 11.39
CA GLY A 124 8.25 -27.80 10.03
C GLY A 124 7.09 -27.92 9.04
N THR A 125 5.87 -27.47 9.38
CA THR A 125 4.81 -27.31 8.39
C THR A 125 5.31 -26.44 7.21
N PRO A 126 5.07 -26.84 5.95
CA PRO A 126 5.53 -26.08 4.80
C PRO A 126 4.93 -24.67 4.74
N LEU A 127 5.76 -23.65 4.57
CA LEU A 127 5.34 -22.25 4.41
C LEU A 127 5.18 -21.85 2.95
N ILE A 128 6.04 -22.35 2.05
CA ILE A 128 6.03 -21.99 0.62
C ILE A 128 4.87 -22.65 -0.11
N ALA A 129 4.76 -23.98 -0.01
CA ALA A 129 3.75 -24.79 -0.68
C ALA A 129 3.62 -26.14 0.02
N ALA A 130 2.39 -26.64 0.14
CA ALA A 130 2.14 -28.00 0.58
C ALA A 130 2.65 -29.03 -0.46
N PRO A 131 2.95 -30.29 -0.06
CA PRO A 131 3.44 -31.32 -0.98
C PRO A 131 2.55 -31.53 -2.21
N GLU A 132 1.22 -31.48 -2.02
CA GLU A 132 0.24 -31.64 -3.11
C GLU A 132 0.34 -30.48 -4.12
N GLU A 133 0.65 -29.28 -3.65
CA GLU A 133 0.85 -28.12 -4.53
C GLU A 133 2.14 -28.24 -5.34
N LEU A 134 3.21 -28.77 -4.73
CA LEU A 134 4.45 -29.07 -5.46
C LEU A 134 4.21 -30.10 -6.57
N GLU A 135 3.41 -31.15 -6.31
CA GLU A 135 3.04 -32.10 -7.36
C GLU A 135 2.24 -31.43 -8.49
N ARG A 136 1.30 -30.53 -8.15
CA ARG A 136 0.57 -29.74 -9.16
C ARG A 136 1.49 -28.86 -9.99
N ILE A 137 2.50 -28.24 -9.40
CA ILE A 137 3.51 -27.45 -10.12
C ILE A 137 4.33 -28.35 -11.07
N ARG A 138 4.76 -29.53 -10.61
CA ARG A 138 5.51 -30.48 -11.45
C ARG A 138 4.68 -30.99 -12.62
N ALA A 139 3.39 -31.27 -12.39
CA ALA A 139 2.47 -31.74 -13.42
C ALA A 139 1.88 -30.62 -14.29
N ALA A 140 2.16 -29.35 -13.98
CA ALA A 140 1.57 -28.21 -14.68
C ALA A 140 1.91 -28.21 -16.18
N THR A 141 0.98 -27.69 -16.97
CA THR A 141 1.12 -27.44 -18.41
C THR A 141 0.86 -25.96 -18.73
N GLY A 142 1.03 -25.55 -19.98
CA GLY A 142 0.73 -24.18 -20.42
C GLY A 142 1.56 -23.11 -19.70
N THR A 143 0.93 -21.98 -19.36
CA THR A 143 1.61 -20.81 -18.76
C THR A 143 2.29 -21.11 -17.43
N ARG A 144 1.68 -21.96 -16.58
CA ARG A 144 2.27 -22.34 -15.30
C ARG A 144 3.55 -23.17 -15.47
N ALA A 145 3.59 -24.05 -16.46
CA ALA A 145 4.81 -24.78 -16.82
C ALA A 145 5.91 -23.83 -17.33
N GLN A 146 5.55 -22.84 -18.15
CA GLN A 146 6.51 -21.84 -18.64
C GLN A 146 7.15 -21.05 -17.49
N TYR A 147 6.36 -20.60 -16.51
CA TYR A 147 6.91 -19.94 -15.32
C TYR A 147 7.81 -20.89 -14.49
N ARG A 148 7.41 -22.16 -14.35
CA ARG A 148 8.21 -23.16 -13.63
C ARG A 148 9.57 -23.34 -14.29
N ASP A 149 9.58 -23.57 -15.60
CA ASP A 149 10.82 -23.84 -16.34
C ASP A 149 11.73 -22.60 -16.36
N ALA A 150 11.14 -21.41 -16.54
CA ALA A 150 11.87 -20.15 -16.44
C ALA A 150 12.44 -19.89 -15.03
N LEU A 151 11.71 -20.25 -13.97
CA LEU A 151 12.21 -20.17 -12.59
C LEU A 151 13.43 -21.08 -12.40
N LEU A 152 13.34 -22.34 -12.84
CA LEU A 152 14.46 -23.30 -12.73
C LEU A 152 15.70 -22.76 -13.45
N ASP A 153 15.55 -22.26 -14.67
CA ASP A 153 16.66 -21.69 -15.44
C ASP A 153 17.25 -20.42 -14.79
N ALA A 154 16.39 -19.53 -14.28
CA ALA A 154 16.80 -18.31 -13.60
C ALA A 154 17.55 -18.61 -12.29
N ALA A 155 17.09 -19.59 -11.51
CA ALA A 155 17.68 -19.98 -10.23
C ALA A 155 19.07 -20.63 -10.35
N ARG A 156 19.52 -21.00 -11.56
CA ARG A 156 20.89 -21.49 -11.80
C ARG A 156 21.93 -20.38 -11.78
N LYS A 157 21.51 -19.11 -11.84
CA LYS A 157 22.38 -17.94 -11.91
C LYS A 157 22.21 -17.10 -10.64
N LEU A 158 23.32 -16.63 -10.09
CA LEU A 158 23.27 -15.62 -9.04
C LEU A 158 22.83 -14.28 -9.64
N ASP A 159 22.10 -13.52 -8.84
CA ASP A 159 21.83 -12.12 -9.15
C ASP A 159 23.17 -11.36 -9.31
N PRO A 160 23.34 -10.54 -10.37
CA PRO A 160 24.58 -9.80 -10.61
C PRO A 160 25.06 -8.96 -9.42
N LEU A 161 24.14 -8.46 -8.58
CA LEU A 161 24.48 -7.69 -7.38
C LEU A 161 25.25 -8.52 -6.34
N LEU A 162 25.13 -9.84 -6.38
CA LEU A 162 25.79 -10.75 -5.44
C LEU A 162 27.19 -11.17 -5.88
N GLY A 163 27.62 -10.81 -7.09
CA GLY A 163 28.93 -11.19 -7.63
C GLY A 163 29.11 -12.72 -7.67
N ASP A 164 30.14 -13.22 -6.98
CA ASP A 164 30.43 -14.66 -6.87
C ASP A 164 29.69 -15.37 -5.72
N GLY A 165 28.85 -14.63 -4.97
CA GLY A 165 28.13 -15.12 -3.80
C GLY A 165 28.89 -14.97 -2.47
N SER A 166 30.03 -14.28 -2.46
CA SER A 166 30.68 -13.81 -1.22
C SER A 166 29.99 -12.54 -0.72
N LEU A 167 29.12 -12.69 0.27
CA LEU A 167 28.28 -11.61 0.75
C LEU A 167 29.01 -10.71 1.74
N LYS A 168 28.72 -9.40 1.70
CA LYS A 168 29.17 -8.42 2.69
C LYS A 168 27.99 -7.64 3.23
N GLU A 169 27.92 -7.48 4.54
CA GLU A 169 26.87 -6.67 5.15
C GLU A 169 26.96 -5.22 4.61
N PRO A 170 25.84 -4.62 4.18
CA PRO A 170 25.80 -3.21 3.80
C PRO A 170 26.40 -2.29 4.88
N ALA A 171 26.91 -1.12 4.50
CA ALA A 171 27.40 -0.14 5.46
C ALA A 171 26.24 0.53 6.21
N ARG A 172 26.46 0.89 7.49
CA ARG A 172 25.56 1.79 8.23
C ARG A 172 25.59 3.19 7.64
N PHE A 173 24.57 3.98 7.94
CA PHE A 173 24.54 5.37 7.53
C PHE A 173 25.58 6.22 8.28
N PRO A 174 26.35 7.08 7.59
CA PRO A 174 27.35 7.93 8.22
C PRO A 174 26.75 8.82 9.32
N GLY A 175 27.22 8.64 10.56
CA GLY A 175 26.75 9.39 11.72
C GLY A 175 25.28 9.15 12.08
N GLY A 176 24.69 8.02 11.65
CA GLY A 176 23.28 7.67 11.90
C GLY A 176 22.28 8.54 11.13
N ARG A 177 22.73 9.28 10.11
CA ARG A 177 21.87 10.14 9.28
C ARG A 177 21.52 9.42 7.98
N TRP A 178 20.24 9.22 7.74
CA TRP A 178 19.74 8.56 6.53
C TRP A 178 20.36 9.15 5.24
N ASP A 179 20.79 8.25 4.36
CA ASP A 179 21.41 8.55 3.07
C ASP A 179 20.71 7.74 1.97
N PHE A 180 20.20 8.43 0.95
CA PHE A 180 19.37 7.82 -0.08
C PHE A 180 20.12 6.76 -0.90
N ASP A 181 21.37 7.02 -1.29
CA ASP A 181 22.13 6.11 -2.15
C ASP A 181 22.51 4.84 -1.37
N LEU A 182 22.95 4.99 -0.12
CA LEU A 182 23.24 3.85 0.75
C LEU A 182 21.99 3.02 1.04
N TRP A 183 20.86 3.68 1.32
CA TRP A 183 19.58 3.01 1.54
C TRP A 183 19.14 2.24 0.29
N HIS A 184 19.15 2.89 -0.88
CA HIS A 184 18.71 2.28 -2.13
C HIS A 184 19.59 1.10 -2.56
N ASN A 185 20.92 1.25 -2.46
CA ASN A 185 21.86 0.20 -2.81
C ASN A 185 21.80 -0.97 -1.81
N GLY A 186 21.71 -0.67 -0.50
CA GLY A 186 21.55 -1.68 0.55
C GLY A 186 20.27 -2.50 0.38
N ASN A 187 19.17 -1.83 0.04
CA ASN A 187 17.89 -2.49 -0.27
C ASN A 187 17.99 -3.41 -1.48
N SER A 188 18.52 -2.89 -2.59
CA SER A 188 18.68 -3.65 -3.83
C SER A 188 19.54 -4.90 -3.61
N TYR A 189 20.61 -4.77 -2.83
CA TYR A 189 21.48 -5.88 -2.46
C TYR A 189 20.76 -6.93 -1.59
N CYS A 190 20.00 -6.51 -0.58
CA CYS A 190 19.24 -7.43 0.28
C CYS A 190 18.09 -8.11 -0.49
N PHE A 191 17.42 -7.40 -1.40
CA PHE A 191 16.43 -8.00 -2.29
C PHE A 191 17.06 -9.01 -3.26
N ALA A 192 18.27 -8.77 -3.76
CA ALA A 192 18.98 -9.74 -4.59
C ALA A 192 19.27 -11.04 -3.83
N VAL A 193 19.64 -10.94 -2.54
CA VAL A 193 19.80 -12.10 -1.65
C VAL A 193 18.47 -12.84 -1.48
N GLU A 194 17.39 -12.13 -1.13
CA GLU A 194 16.05 -12.69 -0.97
C GLU A 194 15.59 -13.43 -2.23
N ASN A 195 15.64 -12.76 -3.39
CA ASN A 195 15.20 -13.31 -4.66
C ASN A 195 15.96 -14.59 -5.01
N THR A 196 17.27 -14.61 -4.77
CA THR A 196 18.12 -15.78 -5.04
C THR A 196 17.79 -16.93 -4.10
N VAL A 197 17.72 -16.69 -2.79
CA VAL A 197 17.41 -17.72 -1.79
C VAL A 197 16.03 -18.35 -2.06
N LEU A 198 15.01 -17.53 -2.29
CA LEU A 198 13.64 -18.02 -2.53
C LEU A 198 13.54 -18.81 -3.83
N ALA A 199 14.10 -18.29 -4.92
CA ALA A 199 14.09 -18.97 -6.22
C ALA A 199 14.82 -20.32 -6.16
N CYS A 200 15.99 -20.38 -5.52
CA CYS A 200 16.72 -21.61 -5.30
C CYS A 200 15.95 -22.59 -4.39
N ALA A 201 15.34 -22.12 -3.31
CA ALA A 201 14.57 -22.98 -2.40
C ALA A 201 13.39 -23.65 -3.11
N LEU A 202 12.56 -22.88 -3.82
CA LEU A 202 11.43 -23.45 -4.59
C LEU A 202 11.91 -24.34 -5.74
N SER A 203 12.99 -23.96 -6.43
CA SER A 203 13.58 -24.79 -7.49
C SER A 203 14.07 -26.13 -6.98
N TYR A 204 14.68 -26.18 -5.78
CA TYR A 204 15.01 -27.43 -5.11
C TYR A 204 13.76 -28.25 -4.79
N LEU A 205 12.73 -27.64 -4.18
CA LEU A 205 11.49 -28.34 -3.84
C LEU A 205 10.81 -28.95 -5.08
N ILE A 206 10.89 -28.29 -6.24
CA ILE A 206 10.31 -28.79 -7.50
C ILE A 206 11.17 -29.89 -8.11
N SER A 207 12.49 -29.71 -8.20
CA SER A 207 13.37 -30.55 -9.02
C SER A 207 14.14 -31.63 -8.24
N GLY A 208 14.35 -31.44 -6.94
CA GLY A 208 15.27 -32.25 -6.13
C GLY A 208 16.77 -31.99 -6.38
N ASP A 209 17.14 -31.06 -7.29
CA ASP A 209 18.53 -30.76 -7.61
C ASP A 209 19.21 -30.00 -6.46
N ARG A 210 20.14 -30.67 -5.77
CA ARG A 210 20.84 -30.14 -4.61
C ARG A 210 21.65 -28.87 -4.89
N ALA A 211 22.05 -28.60 -6.13
CA ALA A 211 22.82 -27.39 -6.46
C ALA A 211 22.05 -26.10 -6.10
N TYR A 212 20.72 -26.11 -6.24
CA TYR A 212 19.89 -24.99 -5.80
C TYR A 212 19.89 -24.85 -4.28
N ALA A 213 19.66 -25.95 -3.55
CA ALA A 213 19.64 -25.94 -2.09
C ALA A 213 20.99 -25.48 -1.51
N ASP A 214 22.10 -25.99 -2.02
CA ASP A 214 23.45 -25.65 -1.54
C ASP A 214 23.74 -24.15 -1.72
N THR A 215 23.28 -23.57 -2.84
CA THR A 215 23.40 -22.12 -3.08
C THR A 215 22.60 -21.32 -2.04
N ALA A 216 21.33 -21.67 -1.82
CA ALA A 216 20.47 -20.97 -0.86
C ALA A 216 21.01 -21.09 0.58
N ILE A 217 21.41 -22.30 1.00
CA ILE A 217 21.95 -22.56 2.35
C ILE A 217 23.21 -21.72 2.58
N ARG A 218 24.14 -21.69 1.61
CA ARG A 218 25.38 -20.89 1.71
C ARG A 218 25.12 -19.39 1.85
N LEU A 219 24.11 -18.85 1.15
CA LEU A 219 23.77 -17.42 1.26
C LEU A 219 23.11 -17.13 2.61
N MET A 220 22.16 -17.98 3.04
CA MET A 220 21.51 -17.83 4.35
C MET A 220 22.50 -17.94 5.51
N GLU A 221 23.48 -18.84 5.43
CA GLU A 221 24.52 -19.00 6.45
C GLU A 221 25.38 -17.73 6.58
N GLN A 222 25.75 -17.10 5.47
CA GLN A 222 26.48 -15.82 5.48
C GLN A 222 25.65 -14.68 6.07
N VAL A 223 24.37 -14.57 5.70
CA VAL A 223 23.46 -13.55 6.25
C VAL A 223 23.21 -13.77 7.74
N ALA A 224 23.15 -15.01 8.21
CA ALA A 224 22.97 -15.32 9.62
C ALA A 224 24.15 -14.85 10.50
N GLN A 225 25.30 -14.52 9.91
CA GLN A 225 26.45 -13.92 10.61
C GLN A 225 26.38 -12.38 10.71
N TRP A 226 25.49 -11.72 9.97
CA TRP A 226 25.34 -10.27 10.01
C TRP A 226 24.66 -9.84 11.31
N ASP A 227 24.97 -8.63 11.78
CA ASP A 227 24.38 -8.09 13.00
C ASP A 227 22.87 -7.86 12.79
N PRO A 228 21.97 -8.56 13.51
CA PRO A 228 20.52 -8.36 13.39
C PRO A 228 20.07 -6.95 13.77
N TYR A 229 20.87 -6.24 14.57
CA TYR A 229 20.67 -4.84 14.98
C TYR A 229 21.57 -3.87 14.20
N GLY A 230 22.21 -4.40 13.15
CA GLY A 230 23.20 -3.77 12.28
C GLY A 230 22.60 -2.82 11.24
N SER A 231 23.32 -2.65 10.13
CA SER A 231 22.85 -1.83 8.99
C SER A 231 21.61 -2.43 8.29
N THR A 232 21.38 -3.72 8.50
CA THR A 232 20.25 -4.47 7.97
C THR A 232 19.17 -4.78 9.03
N GLY A 233 19.27 -4.14 10.20
CA GLY A 233 18.26 -4.21 11.26
C GLY A 233 17.12 -3.22 11.02
N VAL A 234 15.95 -3.49 11.61
CA VAL A 234 14.71 -2.73 11.32
C VAL A 234 14.79 -1.25 11.73
N TRP A 235 15.64 -0.91 12.70
CA TRP A 235 15.86 0.47 13.16
C TRP A 235 16.77 1.29 12.25
N GLU A 236 17.57 0.64 11.40
CA GLU A 236 18.40 1.31 10.40
C GLU A 236 17.70 1.28 9.04
N ASN A 237 17.29 0.09 8.60
CA ASN A 237 16.71 -0.14 7.29
C ASN A 237 15.67 -1.28 7.32
N ASP A 238 14.41 -0.88 7.34
CA ASP A 238 13.25 -1.76 7.43
C ASP A 238 13.08 -2.64 6.18
N HIS A 239 13.35 -2.12 4.97
CA HIS A 239 13.33 -2.91 3.73
C HIS A 239 14.36 -4.04 3.76
N SER A 240 15.60 -3.75 4.14
CA SER A 240 16.64 -4.77 4.31
C SER A 240 16.25 -5.79 5.38
N ALA A 241 15.71 -5.34 6.53
CA ALA A 241 15.28 -6.21 7.60
C ALA A 241 14.15 -7.17 7.16
N GLN A 242 13.16 -6.65 6.42
CA GLN A 242 12.07 -7.45 5.85
C GLN A 242 12.61 -8.50 4.88
N ALA A 243 13.42 -8.08 3.90
CA ALA A 243 13.89 -8.96 2.82
C ALA A 243 14.71 -10.13 3.39
N LEU A 244 15.64 -9.85 4.31
CA LEU A 244 16.49 -10.87 4.90
C LEU A 244 15.72 -11.79 5.84
N LEU A 245 14.83 -11.27 6.69
CA LEU A 245 14.02 -12.13 7.56
C LEU A 245 13.10 -13.04 6.75
N HIS A 246 12.51 -12.53 5.67
CA HIS A 246 11.68 -13.32 4.78
C HIS A 246 12.47 -14.44 4.07
N ALA A 247 13.65 -14.11 3.54
CA ALA A 247 14.55 -15.06 2.89
C ALA A 247 15.00 -16.17 3.86
N LEU A 248 15.46 -15.78 5.06
CA LEU A 248 15.89 -16.73 6.09
C LEU A 248 14.74 -17.63 6.51
N ALA A 249 13.55 -17.09 6.76
CA ALA A 249 12.42 -17.85 7.26
C ALA A 249 11.90 -18.91 6.27
N LEU A 250 11.61 -18.51 5.03
CA LEU A 250 11.12 -19.43 4.01
C LEU A 250 12.20 -20.41 3.54
N GLY A 251 13.44 -19.92 3.34
CA GLY A 251 14.56 -20.76 2.94
C GLY A 251 14.91 -21.80 4.02
N TYR A 252 14.94 -21.41 5.29
CA TYR A 252 15.13 -22.32 6.42
C TYR A 252 14.01 -23.36 6.49
N ASN A 253 12.74 -22.93 6.44
CA ASN A 253 11.61 -23.86 6.50
C ASN A 253 11.68 -24.92 5.37
N ALA A 254 12.06 -24.51 4.16
CA ALA A 254 12.14 -25.39 3.00
C ALA A 254 13.36 -26.33 3.04
N LEU A 255 14.51 -25.89 3.57
CA LEU A 255 15.80 -26.54 3.39
C LEU A 255 16.43 -27.07 4.69
N ALA A 256 15.83 -26.85 5.85
CA ALA A 256 16.32 -27.31 7.15
C ALA A 256 16.71 -28.80 7.21
N PRO A 257 16.02 -29.74 6.52
CA PRO A 257 16.43 -31.15 6.49
C PRO A 257 17.81 -31.41 5.86
N LEU A 258 18.33 -30.47 5.07
CA LEU A 258 19.62 -30.59 4.38
C LEU A 258 20.79 -29.94 5.12
N MET A 259 20.48 -29.10 6.12
CA MET A 259 21.47 -28.34 6.87
C MET A 259 22.15 -29.19 7.95
N SER A 260 23.32 -28.76 8.41
CA SER A 260 23.89 -29.26 9.67
C SER A 260 23.15 -28.69 10.88
N ASP A 261 23.37 -29.26 12.07
CA ASP A 261 22.84 -28.70 13.32
C ASP A 261 23.34 -27.27 13.58
N SER A 262 24.61 -27.00 13.27
CA SER A 262 25.19 -25.67 13.45
C SER A 262 24.58 -24.62 12.51
N GLN A 263 24.34 -25.00 11.24
CA GLN A 263 23.69 -24.14 10.26
C GLN A 263 22.26 -23.83 10.68
N ARG A 264 21.50 -24.86 11.11
CA ARG A 264 20.14 -24.67 11.63
C ARG A 264 20.13 -23.72 12.82
N ALA A 265 20.96 -23.96 13.83
CA ALA A 265 21.00 -23.14 15.03
C ALA A 265 21.36 -21.67 14.74
N ALA A 266 22.33 -21.43 13.85
CA ALA A 266 22.70 -20.07 13.47
C ALA A 266 21.56 -19.32 12.77
N ILE A 267 20.88 -19.97 11.82
CA ILE A 267 19.77 -19.36 11.08
C ILE A 267 18.54 -19.17 11.99
N GLU A 268 18.21 -20.14 12.84
CA GLU A 268 17.12 -20.02 13.82
C GLU A 268 17.34 -18.85 14.77
N GLN A 269 18.57 -18.68 15.26
CA GLN A 269 18.92 -17.56 16.13
C GLN A 269 18.78 -16.21 15.41
N ALA A 270 19.24 -16.12 14.15
CA ALA A 270 19.10 -14.90 13.36
C ALA A 270 17.64 -14.53 13.10
N ILE A 271 16.78 -15.52 12.79
CA ILE A 271 15.32 -15.32 12.65
C ILE A 271 14.73 -14.82 13.96
N ALA A 272 15.06 -15.46 15.09
CA ALA A 272 14.50 -15.13 16.39
C ALA A 272 14.84 -13.70 16.83
N LEU A 273 16.11 -13.28 16.68
CA LEU A 273 16.55 -11.93 17.04
C LEU A 273 15.87 -10.85 16.20
N ARG A 274 15.71 -11.09 14.88
CA ARG A 274 15.02 -10.16 13.97
C ARG A 274 13.52 -10.09 14.24
N CYS A 275 12.86 -11.22 14.52
CA CYS A 275 11.46 -11.24 14.95
C CYS A 275 11.26 -10.47 16.27
N GLU A 276 12.15 -10.66 17.24
CA GLU A 276 12.07 -9.96 18.51
C GLU A 276 12.25 -8.44 18.35
N ASP A 277 13.14 -8.00 17.47
CA ASP A 277 13.38 -6.58 17.21
C ASP A 277 12.18 -5.90 16.56
N ILE A 278 11.60 -6.53 15.52
CA ILE A 278 10.37 -6.04 14.87
C ILE A 278 9.20 -6.06 15.86
N TYR A 279 9.10 -7.09 16.72
CA TYR A 279 8.07 -7.13 17.75
C TYR A 279 8.23 -5.97 18.75
N GLY A 280 9.45 -5.66 19.19
CA GLY A 280 9.71 -4.51 20.06
C GLY A 280 9.43 -3.16 19.40
N LEU A 281 9.64 -3.05 18.09
CA LEU A 281 9.27 -1.89 17.30
C LEU A 281 7.74 -1.73 17.20
N LEU A 282 7.03 -2.80 16.89
CA LEU A 282 5.59 -2.78 16.60
C LEU A 282 4.70 -2.89 17.83
N ASN A 283 5.15 -3.47 18.95
CA ASN A 283 4.35 -3.69 20.16
C ASN A 283 4.78 -2.76 21.32
N PRO A 284 3.90 -1.87 21.83
CA PRO A 284 2.55 -1.61 21.34
C PRO A 284 2.57 -0.82 20.03
N PHE A 285 1.48 -0.96 19.27
CA PHE A 285 1.34 -0.36 17.95
C PHE A 285 0.94 1.12 18.07
N VAL A 286 1.93 1.93 18.48
CA VAL A 286 1.82 3.39 18.62
C VAL A 286 2.79 4.08 17.66
N PRO A 287 2.42 5.25 17.10
CA PRO A 287 3.32 6.04 16.27
C PRO A 287 4.66 6.31 16.97
N LYS A 288 5.76 6.10 16.24
CA LYS A 288 7.13 6.37 16.68
C LYS A 288 7.84 7.19 15.60
N ASP A 289 8.38 8.35 15.98
CA ASP A 289 9.20 9.17 15.09
C ASP A 289 10.62 8.59 15.02
N LEU A 290 10.95 7.90 13.93
CA LEU A 290 12.24 7.24 13.73
C LEU A 290 12.93 7.73 12.45
N SER A 291 14.22 7.40 12.29
CA SER A 291 15.06 7.77 11.14
C SER A 291 14.49 7.31 9.79
N CYS A 292 13.67 6.25 9.78
CA CYS A 292 12.96 5.71 8.61
C CYS A 292 11.56 6.31 8.37
N GLY A 293 11.18 7.38 9.09
CA GLY A 293 9.86 8.01 9.00
C GLY A 293 8.97 7.68 10.20
N VAL A 294 7.66 7.93 10.07
CA VAL A 294 6.68 7.65 11.14
C VAL A 294 6.39 6.14 11.17
N MET A 295 7.22 5.40 11.89
CA MET A 295 6.98 3.97 12.12
C MET A 295 5.72 3.79 12.97
N ASN A 296 4.95 2.74 12.67
CA ASN A 296 3.66 2.43 13.29
C ASN A 296 2.53 3.46 13.07
N ASN A 297 2.61 4.26 12.01
CA ASN A 297 1.39 4.84 11.44
C ASN A 297 0.68 3.74 10.63
N PRO A 298 -0.51 3.26 11.03
CA PRO A 298 -1.14 2.14 10.33
C PRO A 298 -1.69 2.52 8.94
N GLU A 299 -1.78 3.82 8.64
CA GLU A 299 -2.10 4.35 7.31
C GLU A 299 -0.93 4.22 6.32
N ASN A 300 0.28 3.95 6.81
CA ASN A 300 1.48 3.76 6.00
C ASN A 300 1.71 2.26 5.78
N ASN A 301 2.10 1.86 4.56
CA ASN A 301 2.39 0.47 4.21
C ASN A 301 3.61 -0.16 4.94
N HIS A 302 4.55 0.63 5.46
CA HIS A 302 5.80 0.14 6.06
C HIS A 302 5.59 -0.82 7.24
N PRO A 303 4.79 -0.47 8.27
CA PRO A 303 4.50 -1.40 9.37
C PRO A 303 3.87 -2.72 8.91
N TRP A 304 3.16 -2.72 7.77
CA TRP A 304 2.49 -3.92 7.26
C TRP A 304 3.53 -4.93 6.77
N PHE A 305 4.54 -4.48 6.02
CA PHE A 305 5.53 -5.41 5.47
C PHE A 305 6.51 -5.94 6.53
N VAL A 306 6.90 -5.14 7.52
CA VAL A 306 7.76 -5.67 8.61
C VAL A 306 6.98 -6.63 9.51
N ALA A 307 5.69 -6.37 9.77
CA ALA A 307 4.82 -7.31 10.47
C ALA A 307 4.66 -8.62 9.69
N SER A 308 4.55 -8.56 8.35
CA SER A 308 4.53 -9.72 7.47
C SER A 308 5.78 -10.59 7.65
N ALA A 309 6.98 -10.01 7.56
CA ALA A 309 8.23 -10.77 7.76
C ALA A 309 8.35 -11.35 9.18
N MET A 310 7.97 -10.60 10.22
CA MET A 310 7.94 -11.10 11.59
C MET A 310 6.99 -12.30 11.74
N GLY A 311 5.80 -12.24 11.15
CA GLY A 311 4.83 -13.34 11.15
C GLY A 311 5.37 -14.59 10.46
N ILE A 312 6.01 -14.44 9.30
CA ILE A 312 6.62 -15.56 8.55
C ILE A 312 7.80 -16.16 9.32
N GLY A 313 8.67 -15.32 9.89
CA GLY A 313 9.79 -15.76 10.74
C GLY A 313 9.32 -16.53 11.97
N ALA A 314 8.25 -16.06 12.60
CA ALA A 314 7.65 -16.73 13.75
C ALA A 314 7.00 -18.08 13.38
N LEU A 315 6.36 -18.19 12.21
CA LEU A 315 5.87 -19.47 11.68
C LEU A 315 7.03 -20.46 11.45
N ALA A 316 8.17 -20.01 10.93
CA ALA A 316 9.35 -20.87 10.71
C ALA A 316 9.95 -21.41 12.03
N LEU A 317 9.75 -20.69 13.13
CA LEU A 317 10.19 -21.05 14.49
C LEU A 317 9.12 -21.79 15.32
N MET A 318 7.98 -22.16 14.73
CA MET A 318 6.92 -22.85 15.46
C MET A 318 7.42 -24.17 16.08
N GLY A 319 7.13 -24.37 17.37
CA GLY A 319 7.62 -25.50 18.15
C GLY A 319 9.12 -25.46 18.53
N LYS A 320 9.84 -24.40 18.12
CA LYS A 320 11.28 -24.23 18.37
C LYS A 320 11.60 -23.02 19.26
N HIS A 321 10.83 -21.94 19.13
CA HIS A 321 10.99 -20.73 19.94
C HIS A 321 9.74 -20.46 20.81
N PRO A 322 9.89 -20.17 22.12
CA PRO A 322 8.74 -20.01 23.02
C PRO A 322 7.83 -18.83 22.68
N LYS A 323 8.34 -17.80 21.99
CA LYS A 323 7.55 -16.63 21.56
C LYS A 323 6.95 -16.75 20.15
N ALA A 324 7.19 -17.86 19.43
CA ALA A 324 6.73 -18.00 18.05
C ALA A 324 5.21 -17.81 17.91
N SER A 325 4.42 -18.48 18.76
CA SER A 325 2.95 -18.35 18.74
C SER A 325 2.48 -16.92 19.05
N GLU A 326 3.13 -16.23 19.99
CA GLU A 326 2.84 -14.83 20.34
C GLU A 326 3.11 -13.88 19.17
N TRP A 327 4.24 -14.03 18.48
CA TRP A 327 4.58 -13.20 17.33
C TRP A 327 3.66 -13.41 16.13
N VAL A 328 3.31 -14.66 15.80
CA VAL A 328 2.35 -14.95 14.73
C VAL A 328 0.96 -14.41 15.09
N SER A 329 0.52 -14.60 16.34
CA SER A 329 -0.77 -14.06 16.82
C SER A 329 -0.80 -12.54 16.72
N PHE A 330 0.26 -11.86 17.15
CA PHE A 330 0.34 -10.40 17.08
C PHE A 330 0.28 -9.89 15.64
N ALA A 331 1.08 -10.49 14.73
CA ALA A 331 1.03 -10.16 13.31
C ALA A 331 -0.37 -10.40 12.74
N ALA A 332 -0.97 -11.56 12.98
CA ALA A 332 -2.28 -11.90 12.43
C ALA A 332 -3.39 -10.96 12.92
N GLN A 333 -3.36 -10.57 14.21
CA GLN A 333 -4.33 -9.62 14.77
C GLN A 333 -4.12 -8.19 14.25
N LEU A 334 -2.87 -7.75 14.02
CA LEU A 334 -2.59 -6.49 13.34
C LEU A 334 -3.16 -6.48 11.92
N PHE A 335 -2.94 -7.57 11.16
CA PHE A 335 -3.48 -7.70 9.81
C PHE A 335 -5.01 -7.66 9.81
N HIS A 336 -5.66 -8.43 10.68
CA HIS A 336 -7.11 -8.47 10.82
C HIS A 336 -7.72 -7.13 11.20
N GLY A 337 -7.31 -6.57 12.35
CA GLY A 337 -8.04 -5.48 13.00
C GLY A 337 -7.38 -4.11 12.96
N ASN A 338 -6.25 -3.95 12.27
CA ASN A 338 -5.57 -2.65 12.16
C ASN A 338 -5.03 -2.34 10.76
N PHE A 339 -4.70 -3.33 9.94
CA PHE A 339 -4.16 -3.11 8.60
C PHE A 339 -5.24 -3.31 7.52
N LEU A 340 -5.65 -4.55 7.26
CA LEU A 340 -6.54 -4.86 6.14
C LEU A 340 -7.89 -4.13 6.23
N CYS A 341 -8.36 -3.85 7.45
CA CYS A 341 -9.59 -3.13 7.71
C CYS A 341 -9.55 -1.64 7.33
N ARG A 342 -8.37 -1.07 7.04
CA ARG A 342 -8.20 0.31 6.57
C ARG A 342 -8.46 0.48 5.09
N GLY A 343 -8.33 -0.62 4.36
CA GLY A 343 -8.77 -0.66 3.00
C GLY A 343 -10.27 -0.40 2.92
N GLY A 344 -10.71 0.34 1.91
CA GLY A 344 -12.12 0.73 1.85
C GLY A 344 -13.08 -0.44 1.61
N ARG A 345 -14.34 -0.35 2.03
CA ARG A 345 -15.34 -1.45 1.84
C ARG A 345 -15.62 -1.78 0.39
N SER A 346 -15.35 -0.84 -0.50
CA SER A 346 -15.37 -0.97 -1.96
C SER A 346 -14.07 -1.54 -2.55
N GLY A 347 -13.09 -1.90 -1.71
CA GLY A 347 -11.78 -2.41 -2.12
C GLY A 347 -10.71 -1.34 -2.31
N ALA A 348 -10.99 -0.08 -1.96
CA ALA A 348 -10.09 1.05 -2.19
C ALA A 348 -8.72 0.88 -1.51
N TRP A 349 -7.69 1.45 -2.12
CA TRP A 349 -6.37 1.64 -1.52
C TRP A 349 -5.97 3.11 -1.62
N HIS A 350 -5.83 3.75 -0.47
CA HIS A 350 -5.69 5.19 -0.37
C HIS A 350 -4.34 5.74 -0.85
N GLU A 351 -3.28 4.93 -0.86
CA GLU A 351 -1.96 5.37 -1.35
C GLU A 351 -1.84 5.34 -2.88
N GLY A 352 -2.89 4.91 -3.60
CA GLY A 352 -2.95 4.95 -5.06
C GLY A 352 -2.46 3.69 -5.78
N ILE A 353 -2.46 3.74 -7.12
CA ILE A 353 -2.36 2.54 -7.94
C ILE A 353 -0.99 1.83 -7.86
N ASP A 354 0.12 2.55 -7.76
CA ASP A 354 1.46 1.94 -7.65
C ASP A 354 1.68 1.35 -6.25
N TYR A 355 1.27 2.07 -5.21
CA TYR A 355 1.39 1.61 -3.83
C TYR A 355 0.42 0.45 -3.50
N TRP A 356 -0.66 0.28 -4.25
CA TRP A 356 -1.47 -0.94 -4.18
C TRP A 356 -0.61 -2.17 -4.49
N SER A 357 0.10 -2.16 -5.62
CA SER A 357 0.95 -3.31 -6.01
C SER A 357 2.11 -3.49 -5.03
N TYR A 358 2.69 -2.39 -4.56
CA TYR A 358 3.80 -2.42 -3.60
C TYR A 358 3.39 -3.00 -2.25
N GLY A 359 2.36 -2.45 -1.61
CA GLY A 359 1.92 -2.85 -0.28
C GLY A 359 1.38 -4.27 -0.25
N LEU A 360 0.47 -4.61 -1.20
CA LEU A 360 -0.18 -5.92 -1.21
C LEU A 360 0.78 -7.08 -1.48
N PHE A 361 1.87 -6.83 -2.20
CA PHE A 361 2.88 -7.87 -2.45
C PHE A 361 3.40 -8.49 -1.15
N PHE A 362 3.71 -7.66 -0.15
CA PHE A 362 4.15 -8.13 1.17
C PHE A 362 3.02 -8.71 2.01
N VAL A 363 1.79 -8.24 1.83
CA VAL A 363 0.60 -8.84 2.47
C VAL A 363 0.44 -10.28 2.01
N PHE A 364 0.60 -10.54 0.71
CA PHE A 364 0.46 -11.89 0.13
C PHE A 364 1.51 -12.86 0.66
N HIS A 365 2.74 -12.40 0.93
CA HIS A 365 3.78 -13.26 1.53
C HIS A 365 3.30 -13.88 2.85
N PHE A 366 2.77 -13.05 3.77
CA PHE A 366 2.30 -13.55 5.05
C PHE A 366 0.97 -14.29 4.93
N ALA A 367 0.04 -13.80 4.11
CA ALA A 367 -1.24 -14.47 3.88
C ALA A 367 -1.04 -15.91 3.33
N ASP A 368 -0.09 -16.11 2.41
CA ASP A 368 0.23 -17.42 1.86
C ASP A 368 0.90 -18.33 2.90
N ALA A 369 1.93 -17.83 3.59
CA ALA A 369 2.62 -18.60 4.63
C ALA A 369 1.68 -19.01 5.77
N LEU A 370 0.81 -18.10 6.21
CA LEU A 370 -0.19 -18.34 7.25
C LEU A 370 -1.23 -19.37 6.80
N LEU A 371 -1.75 -19.24 5.58
CA LEU A 371 -2.72 -20.18 5.00
C LEU A 371 -2.12 -21.58 4.90
N ASN A 372 -0.90 -21.70 4.36
CA ASN A 372 -0.22 -22.99 4.21
C ASN A 372 0.08 -23.64 5.56
N ALA A 373 0.49 -22.84 6.56
CA ALA A 373 0.87 -23.36 7.87
C ALA A 373 -0.31 -23.74 8.76
N THR A 374 -1.41 -22.99 8.70
CA THR A 374 -2.47 -23.02 9.73
C THR A 374 -3.88 -23.19 9.17
N GLY A 375 -4.09 -22.97 7.87
CA GLY A 375 -5.41 -22.89 7.27
C GLY A 375 -6.14 -21.56 7.46
N ILE A 376 -5.60 -20.61 8.23
CA ILE A 376 -6.16 -19.26 8.38
C ILE A 376 -6.03 -18.53 7.03
N ASN A 377 -7.17 -18.15 6.47
CA ASN A 377 -7.23 -17.63 5.10
C ASN A 377 -7.59 -16.13 5.07
N PHE A 378 -6.57 -15.27 5.00
CA PHE A 378 -6.77 -13.81 4.89
C PHE A 378 -7.39 -13.36 3.58
N TYR A 379 -7.38 -14.17 2.50
CA TYR A 379 -8.10 -13.82 1.27
C TYR A 379 -9.63 -13.79 1.45
N ARG A 380 -10.14 -14.33 2.58
CA ARG A 380 -11.54 -14.17 2.99
C ARG A 380 -11.84 -12.83 3.64
N HIS A 381 -10.83 -12.08 4.07
CA HIS A 381 -11.01 -10.73 4.58
C HIS A 381 -11.67 -9.87 3.47
N TRP A 382 -12.74 -9.17 3.81
CA TRP A 382 -13.60 -8.49 2.84
C TRP A 382 -12.85 -7.53 1.93
N TRP A 383 -11.83 -6.84 2.46
CA TRP A 383 -11.01 -5.93 1.66
C TRP A 383 -10.14 -6.67 0.64
N LEU A 384 -9.38 -7.69 1.06
CA LEU A 384 -8.54 -8.48 0.15
C LEU A 384 -9.39 -9.19 -0.93
N ALA A 385 -10.60 -9.59 -0.56
CA ALA A 385 -11.55 -10.18 -1.49
C ALA A 385 -12.05 -9.23 -2.60
N ARG A 386 -11.90 -7.91 -2.43
CA ARG A 386 -12.50 -6.88 -3.32
C ARG A 386 -11.47 -5.97 -3.98
N THR A 387 -10.30 -5.81 -3.38
CA THR A 387 -9.33 -4.78 -3.79
C THR A 387 -8.72 -4.99 -5.19
N ALA A 388 -8.76 -6.21 -5.73
CA ALA A 388 -8.41 -6.45 -7.14
C ALA A 388 -9.34 -5.69 -8.12
N ALA A 389 -10.62 -5.55 -7.79
CA ALA A 389 -11.57 -4.80 -8.61
C ALA A 389 -11.22 -3.30 -8.61
N PHE A 390 -10.82 -2.74 -7.47
CA PHE A 390 -10.28 -1.38 -7.38
C PHE A 390 -9.08 -1.21 -8.33
N LYS A 391 -8.10 -2.10 -8.27
CA LYS A 391 -6.92 -2.04 -9.14
C LYS A 391 -7.28 -2.13 -10.62
N ALA A 392 -8.11 -3.09 -11.01
CA ALA A 392 -8.54 -3.25 -12.39
C ALA A 392 -9.27 -2.00 -12.90
N TYR A 393 -10.16 -1.42 -12.09
CA TYR A 393 -10.97 -0.27 -12.49
C TYR A 393 -10.17 1.04 -12.56
N THR A 394 -9.26 1.27 -11.63
CA THR A 394 -8.44 2.50 -11.53
C THR A 394 -7.16 2.46 -12.35
N HIS A 395 -6.66 1.26 -12.67
CA HIS A 395 -5.52 1.04 -13.54
C HIS A 395 -5.88 0.06 -14.68
N PRO A 396 -6.77 0.46 -15.61
CA PRO A 396 -7.21 -0.40 -16.72
C PRO A 396 -6.01 -0.98 -17.51
N PRO A 397 -6.15 -2.17 -18.12
CA PRO A 397 -5.04 -2.85 -18.79
C PRO A 397 -4.60 -2.17 -20.08
N VAL A 398 -5.44 -1.27 -20.60
CA VAL A 398 -5.22 -0.45 -21.79
C VAL A 398 -5.75 0.96 -21.53
N GLY A 399 -5.29 1.94 -22.31
CA GLY A 399 -5.82 3.30 -22.26
C GLY A 399 -5.24 4.13 -21.11
N ALA A 400 -6.05 5.04 -20.58
CA ALA A 400 -5.69 5.90 -19.46
C ALA A 400 -5.99 5.23 -18.12
N TRP A 401 -5.49 5.83 -17.04
CA TRP A 401 -5.62 5.35 -15.66
C TRP A 401 -5.79 6.53 -14.70
N VAL A 402 -6.04 6.24 -13.43
CA VAL A 402 -6.15 7.25 -12.36
C VAL A 402 -4.76 7.61 -11.83
N PRO A 403 -4.33 8.89 -11.87
CA PRO A 403 -2.97 9.28 -11.48
C PRO A 403 -2.81 9.78 -10.05
N PHE A 404 -3.85 9.70 -9.21
CA PHE A 404 -3.85 10.29 -7.87
C PHE A 404 -2.85 9.62 -6.94
N GLY A 405 -2.22 10.44 -6.09
CA GLY A 405 -1.15 10.05 -5.19
C GLY A 405 0.19 9.81 -5.91
N ASP A 406 1.17 9.30 -5.17
CA ASP A 406 2.48 8.96 -5.75
C ASP A 406 2.34 7.89 -6.84
N CYS A 407 2.54 8.28 -8.11
CA CYS A 407 2.32 7.44 -9.28
C CYS A 407 3.39 7.66 -10.35
N LYS A 408 3.89 6.57 -10.93
CA LYS A 408 4.87 6.56 -12.04
C LYS A 408 4.26 6.85 -13.42
N HIS A 409 2.95 7.14 -13.49
CA HIS A 409 2.21 7.49 -14.72
C HIS A 409 2.51 6.60 -15.94
N ARG A 410 2.37 5.28 -15.76
CA ARG A 410 2.57 4.25 -16.80
C ARG A 410 1.41 3.25 -16.81
N PRO A 411 1.21 2.49 -17.92
CA PRO A 411 0.31 1.34 -17.93
C PRO A 411 0.71 0.24 -16.93
N PRO A 412 -0.17 -0.75 -16.67
CA PRO A 412 0.14 -1.89 -15.81
C PRO A 412 1.35 -2.68 -16.32
N ASN A 413 2.30 -2.98 -15.43
CA ASN A 413 3.51 -3.74 -15.73
C ASN A 413 3.45 -5.18 -15.18
N ALA A 414 4.58 -5.89 -15.23
CA ALA A 414 4.70 -7.26 -14.74
C ALA A 414 4.42 -7.40 -13.23
N PHE A 415 4.73 -6.37 -12.43
CA PHE A 415 4.48 -6.36 -10.99
C PHE A 415 2.99 -6.18 -10.68
N ASP A 416 2.31 -5.31 -11.44
CA ASP A 416 0.85 -5.16 -11.39
C ASP A 416 0.17 -6.48 -11.78
N LYS A 417 0.63 -7.11 -12.87
CA LYS A 417 0.14 -8.41 -13.35
C LYS A 417 0.29 -9.52 -12.31
N LEU A 418 1.45 -9.59 -11.65
CA LEU A 418 1.74 -10.59 -10.64
C LEU A 418 0.82 -10.45 -9.41
N ASN A 419 0.62 -9.23 -8.90
CA ASN A 419 -0.25 -8.99 -7.74
C ASN A 419 -1.72 -9.28 -8.07
N ALA A 420 -2.20 -8.83 -9.23
CA ALA A 420 -3.55 -9.14 -9.69
C ALA A 420 -3.76 -10.65 -9.88
N MET A 421 -2.74 -11.36 -10.39
CA MET A 421 -2.74 -12.81 -10.54
C MET A 421 -2.96 -13.53 -9.19
N ARG A 422 -2.36 -13.03 -8.09
CA ARG A 422 -2.58 -13.65 -6.78
C ARG A 422 -4.03 -13.62 -6.35
N LEU A 423 -4.64 -12.44 -6.41
CA LEU A 423 -6.04 -12.26 -6.01
C LEU A 423 -7.00 -13.00 -6.96
N ALA A 424 -6.72 -13.00 -8.27
CA ALA A 424 -7.48 -13.78 -9.25
C ALA A 424 -7.46 -15.28 -8.92
N SER A 425 -6.30 -15.82 -8.55
CA SER A 425 -6.13 -17.22 -8.16
C SER A 425 -6.82 -17.52 -6.81
N ALA A 426 -6.61 -16.68 -5.80
CA ALA A 426 -7.19 -16.88 -4.47
C ALA A 426 -8.72 -16.86 -4.48
N GLN A 427 -9.31 -15.97 -5.27
CA GLN A 427 -10.77 -15.81 -5.37
C GLN A 427 -11.41 -16.65 -6.49
N ARG A 428 -10.59 -17.27 -7.35
CA ARG A 428 -11.04 -17.92 -8.60
C ARG A 428 -11.90 -16.98 -9.46
N ASP A 429 -11.52 -15.70 -9.50
CA ASP A 429 -12.32 -14.64 -10.11
C ASP A 429 -12.01 -14.51 -11.62
N PRO A 430 -12.94 -14.86 -12.53
CA PRO A 430 -12.72 -14.76 -13.97
C PRO A 430 -12.56 -13.32 -14.46
N ALA A 431 -13.17 -12.32 -13.80
CA ALA A 431 -13.07 -10.92 -14.19
C ALA A 431 -11.64 -10.39 -13.93
N ILE A 432 -11.04 -10.75 -12.79
CA ILE A 432 -9.66 -10.38 -12.49
C ILE A 432 -8.68 -11.20 -13.35
N TRP A 433 -8.97 -12.46 -13.65
CA TRP A 433 -8.17 -13.22 -14.63
C TRP A 433 -8.19 -12.58 -16.03
N ALA A 434 -9.32 -12.01 -16.46
CA ALA A 434 -9.40 -11.28 -17.73
C ALA A 434 -8.55 -10.00 -17.72
N TYR A 435 -8.48 -9.31 -16.57
CA TYR A 435 -7.55 -8.20 -16.36
C TYR A 435 -6.09 -8.66 -16.46
N VAL A 436 -5.72 -9.75 -15.78
CA VAL A 436 -4.37 -10.35 -15.84
C VAL A 436 -3.99 -10.76 -17.26
N ASP A 437 -4.93 -11.34 -18.01
CA ASP A 437 -4.73 -11.74 -19.42
C ASP A 437 -4.53 -10.55 -20.36
N ALA A 438 -5.17 -9.42 -20.07
CA ALA A 438 -5.07 -8.21 -20.88
C ALA A 438 -3.73 -7.47 -20.68
N ILE A 439 -3.06 -7.64 -19.53
CA ILE A 439 -1.75 -7.01 -19.28
C ILE A 439 -0.66 -7.70 -20.12
N GLN A 440 -0.07 -6.95 -21.05
CA GLN A 440 0.92 -7.44 -22.00
C GLN A 440 2.32 -7.63 -21.40
N ALA A 441 2.62 -6.98 -20.27
CA ALA A 441 3.94 -7.03 -19.66
C ALA A 441 4.31 -8.48 -19.23
N PRO A 442 5.44 -9.02 -19.71
CA PRO A 442 5.85 -10.38 -19.39
C PRO A 442 6.47 -10.46 -17.99
N ILE A 443 6.27 -11.58 -17.30
CA ILE A 443 6.92 -11.87 -16.03
C ILE A 443 8.21 -12.64 -16.31
N THR A 444 9.35 -11.98 -16.12
CA THR A 444 10.67 -12.53 -16.50
C THR A 444 11.72 -12.46 -15.40
N THR A 445 11.54 -11.61 -14.39
CA THR A 445 12.52 -11.46 -13.30
C THR A 445 12.46 -12.66 -12.36
N THR A 446 13.61 -13.09 -11.83
CA THR A 446 13.70 -14.21 -10.86
C THR A 446 12.77 -14.01 -9.67
N ARG A 447 12.70 -12.78 -9.14
CA ARG A 447 11.78 -12.39 -8.07
C ARG A 447 10.34 -12.75 -8.38
N TYR A 448 9.86 -12.34 -9.56
CA TYR A 448 8.46 -12.51 -9.92
C TYR A 448 8.16 -13.93 -10.38
N LEU A 449 9.13 -14.64 -10.97
CA LEU A 449 8.96 -16.04 -11.37
C LEU A 449 8.66 -16.96 -10.18
N PHE A 450 9.32 -16.74 -9.03
CA PHE A 450 9.03 -17.49 -7.79
C PHE A 450 7.53 -17.46 -7.46
N TYR A 451 6.95 -16.26 -7.42
CA TYR A 451 5.52 -16.07 -7.12
C TYR A 451 4.61 -16.46 -8.28
N ALA A 452 4.99 -16.18 -9.53
CA ALA A 452 4.17 -16.52 -10.69
C ALA A 452 3.95 -18.03 -10.81
N VAL A 453 4.93 -18.86 -10.46
CA VAL A 453 4.76 -20.32 -10.38
C VAL A 453 3.70 -20.71 -9.36
N LEU A 454 3.71 -20.07 -8.19
CA LEU A 454 2.76 -20.35 -7.10
C LEU A 454 1.35 -19.79 -7.39
N TRP A 455 1.27 -18.61 -8.00
CA TRP A 455 0.04 -17.82 -8.11
C TRP A 455 -0.69 -17.98 -9.46
N SER A 456 -0.05 -18.60 -10.46
CA SER A 456 -0.66 -18.80 -11.80
C SER A 456 -1.68 -19.93 -11.87
N ASP A 457 -2.03 -20.57 -10.74
CA ASP A 457 -3.07 -21.58 -10.72
C ASP A 457 -4.45 -20.95 -10.97
N ARG A 458 -5.03 -21.25 -12.14
CA ARG A 458 -6.36 -20.79 -12.55
C ARG A 458 -7.48 -21.69 -12.04
N GLY A 459 -7.19 -22.93 -11.66
CA GLY A 459 -8.21 -23.94 -11.43
C GLY A 459 -9.04 -24.14 -12.71
N ASP A 460 -10.37 -24.01 -12.60
CA ASP A 460 -11.29 -24.22 -13.72
C ASP A 460 -11.56 -22.95 -14.55
N VAL A 461 -10.93 -21.81 -14.24
CA VAL A 461 -11.11 -20.57 -15.01
C VAL A 461 -10.43 -20.72 -16.39
N PRO A 462 -11.16 -20.51 -17.50
CA PRO A 462 -10.61 -20.69 -18.84
C PRO A 462 -9.53 -19.64 -19.18
N TYR A 463 -8.72 -19.97 -20.18
CA TYR A 463 -7.76 -19.05 -20.78
C TYR A 463 -8.06 -18.86 -22.28
N PRO A 464 -8.16 -17.60 -22.79
CA PRO A 464 -8.25 -16.37 -22.00
C PRO A 464 -9.56 -16.30 -21.22
N ALA A 465 -9.56 -15.61 -20.08
CA ALA A 465 -10.78 -15.42 -19.32
C ALA A 465 -11.76 -14.46 -20.03
N PRO A 466 -13.09 -14.65 -19.89
CA PRO A 466 -14.08 -13.78 -20.54
C PRO A 466 -13.97 -12.35 -20.05
N LYS A 467 -14.05 -11.38 -20.97
CA LYS A 467 -14.06 -9.95 -20.62
C LYS A 467 -15.28 -9.62 -19.76
N PRO A 468 -15.12 -9.07 -18.55
CA PRO A 468 -16.25 -8.68 -17.71
C PRO A 468 -16.96 -7.45 -18.27
N ASP A 469 -18.25 -7.33 -17.96
CA ASP A 469 -18.95 -6.05 -18.09
C ASP A 469 -18.55 -5.16 -16.90
N MET A 470 -18.09 -3.95 -17.18
CA MET A 470 -17.54 -3.05 -16.17
C MET A 470 -18.55 -1.94 -15.89
N PRO A 471 -18.73 -1.53 -14.62
CA PRO A 471 -19.67 -0.46 -14.29
C PRO A 471 -19.24 0.86 -14.95
N PHE A 472 -20.22 1.69 -15.32
CA PHE A 472 -19.93 3.01 -15.92
C PHE A 472 -19.19 3.94 -14.94
N VAL A 473 -19.50 3.85 -13.64
CA VAL A 473 -18.85 4.63 -12.57
C VAL A 473 -18.74 3.81 -11.30
N GLN A 474 -17.69 4.09 -10.51
CA GLN A 474 -17.50 3.58 -9.17
C GLN A 474 -17.13 4.72 -8.21
N HIS A 475 -17.80 4.76 -7.05
CA HIS A 475 -17.45 5.62 -5.92
C HIS A 475 -16.72 4.79 -4.85
N TYR A 476 -15.54 5.27 -4.47
CA TYR A 476 -14.71 4.74 -3.39
C TYR A 476 -14.74 5.73 -2.22
N GLU A 477 -15.77 5.62 -1.39
CA GLU A 477 -16.06 6.57 -0.30
C GLU A 477 -14.89 6.75 0.67
N ASP A 478 -14.20 5.66 1.03
CA ASP A 478 -13.12 5.67 2.03
C ASP A 478 -11.92 6.55 1.66
N CYS A 479 -11.63 6.67 0.36
CA CYS A 479 -10.59 7.57 -0.17
C CYS A 479 -11.17 8.79 -0.91
N GLY A 480 -12.51 8.92 -0.98
CA GLY A 480 -13.18 10.01 -1.70
C GLY A 480 -12.89 10.05 -3.20
N TRP A 481 -12.71 8.90 -3.86
CA TRP A 481 -12.49 8.83 -5.30
C TRP A 481 -13.78 8.50 -6.03
N VAL A 482 -14.07 9.20 -7.12
CA VAL A 482 -15.10 8.79 -8.08
C VAL A 482 -14.45 8.61 -9.44
N VAL A 483 -14.63 7.43 -10.03
CA VAL A 483 -13.97 7.03 -11.28
C VAL A 483 -15.04 6.53 -12.23
N SER A 484 -14.98 6.98 -13.49
CA SER A 484 -15.82 6.49 -14.58
C SER A 484 -14.94 6.07 -15.75
N VAL A 485 -15.18 4.87 -16.27
CA VAL A 485 -14.44 4.32 -17.42
C VAL A 485 -15.43 3.78 -18.46
N ALA A 486 -15.61 4.52 -19.55
CA ALA A 486 -16.36 4.06 -20.71
C ALA A 486 -15.45 3.30 -21.69
N ASN A 487 -15.99 2.29 -22.38
CA ASN A 487 -15.26 1.45 -23.34
C ASN A 487 -13.98 0.84 -22.75
N TYR A 488 -14.05 0.34 -21.51
CA TYR A 488 -12.93 -0.17 -20.72
C TYR A 488 -11.94 -1.07 -21.50
N HIS A 489 -12.46 -1.92 -22.40
CA HIS A 489 -11.69 -2.92 -23.16
C HIS A 489 -11.14 -2.45 -24.53
N ASP A 490 -11.40 -1.21 -24.95
CA ASP A 490 -11.02 -0.65 -26.26
C ASP A 490 -10.20 0.63 -26.06
N GLU A 491 -8.87 0.53 -26.10
CA GLU A 491 -7.94 1.65 -25.88
C GLU A 491 -8.28 2.89 -26.72
N ALA A 492 -8.67 2.70 -27.98
CA ALA A 492 -8.93 3.78 -28.93
C ALA A 492 -10.24 4.52 -28.62
N LYS A 493 -11.15 3.91 -27.86
CA LYS A 493 -12.44 4.47 -27.48
C LYS A 493 -12.62 4.70 -26.00
N GLN A 494 -11.65 4.28 -25.19
CA GLN A 494 -11.74 4.39 -23.74
C GLN A 494 -11.82 5.87 -23.36
N VAL A 495 -12.77 6.21 -22.48
CA VAL A 495 -12.83 7.53 -21.85
C VAL A 495 -12.79 7.31 -20.35
N LEU A 496 -11.81 7.93 -19.69
CA LEU A 496 -11.64 7.89 -18.25
C LEU A 496 -11.87 9.27 -17.66
N PHE A 497 -12.77 9.38 -16.70
CA PHE A 497 -12.93 10.53 -15.83
C PHE A 497 -12.67 10.08 -14.38
N ALA A 498 -11.90 10.84 -13.62
CA ALA A 498 -11.74 10.58 -12.19
C ALA A 498 -11.63 11.89 -11.41
N LEU A 499 -12.09 11.89 -10.17
CA LEU A 499 -11.96 12.99 -9.23
C LEU A 499 -11.55 12.49 -7.84
N HIS A 500 -10.89 13.35 -7.08
CA HIS A 500 -10.51 13.08 -5.70
C HIS A 500 -11.03 14.20 -4.78
N CYS A 501 -11.81 13.82 -3.77
CA CYS A 501 -12.19 14.69 -2.66
C CYS A 501 -12.46 13.84 -1.42
N GLY A 502 -11.37 13.36 -0.81
CA GLY A 502 -11.38 12.55 0.41
C GLY A 502 -10.58 13.18 1.54
N THR A 503 -10.31 12.39 2.58
CA THR A 503 -9.36 12.77 3.64
C THR A 503 -7.95 12.46 3.19
N GLY A 504 -7.00 13.37 3.45
CA GLY A 504 -5.60 13.18 3.10
C GLY A 504 -5.01 11.96 3.80
N ARG A 505 -4.15 11.24 3.08
CA ARG A 505 -3.49 9.99 3.54
C ARG A 505 -2.01 9.99 3.14
N PRO A 506 -1.17 9.09 3.70
CA PRO A 506 0.19 8.87 3.18
C PRO A 506 0.19 8.66 1.66
N HIS A 507 1.23 9.16 0.98
CA HIS A 507 1.34 9.20 -0.50
C HIS A 507 0.24 9.97 -1.24
N GLY A 508 -0.78 10.50 -0.56
CA GLY A 508 -1.75 11.44 -1.12
C GLY A 508 -1.14 12.83 -1.32
N HIS A 509 -1.70 13.59 -2.26
CA HIS A 509 -1.26 14.94 -2.62
C HIS A 509 -2.25 15.99 -2.12
N ALA A 510 -1.92 17.28 -2.25
CA ALA A 510 -2.79 18.39 -1.90
C ALA A 510 -3.75 18.73 -3.06
N ASP A 511 -4.58 17.76 -3.42
CA ASP A 511 -5.31 17.66 -4.69
C ASP A 511 -6.84 17.52 -4.51
N LEU A 512 -7.39 17.96 -3.37
CA LEU A 512 -8.83 17.86 -3.15
C LEU A 512 -9.60 18.68 -4.18
N ASN A 513 -10.73 18.14 -4.64
CA ASN A 513 -11.51 18.63 -5.78
C ASN A 513 -10.74 18.65 -7.12
N SER A 514 -9.56 18.02 -7.22
CA SER A 514 -8.90 17.77 -8.51
C SER A 514 -9.66 16.70 -9.31
N PHE A 515 -9.51 16.76 -10.63
CA PHE A 515 -10.07 15.79 -11.56
C PHE A 515 -9.16 15.57 -12.76
N VAL A 516 -9.32 14.43 -13.43
CA VAL A 516 -8.67 14.11 -14.70
C VAL A 516 -9.69 13.63 -15.71
N TRP A 517 -9.43 13.90 -16.99
CA TRP A 517 -10.29 13.49 -18.10
C TRP A 517 -9.47 13.13 -19.33
N CYS A 518 -9.54 11.86 -19.71
CA CYS A 518 -8.72 11.25 -20.76
C CYS A 518 -9.60 10.52 -21.77
N ALA A 519 -9.15 10.46 -23.03
CA ALA A 519 -9.89 9.78 -24.10
C ALA A 519 -8.96 9.17 -25.15
N GLY A 520 -9.19 7.91 -25.52
CA GLY A 520 -8.39 7.22 -26.54
C GLY A 520 -6.91 7.02 -26.17
N GLY A 521 -6.56 7.07 -24.89
CA GLY A 521 -5.18 7.14 -24.40
C GLY A 521 -4.58 8.56 -24.39
N ASP A 522 -5.29 9.57 -24.88
CA ASP A 522 -4.89 10.97 -24.75
C ASP A 522 -5.21 11.47 -23.34
N ARG A 523 -4.18 11.88 -22.61
CA ARG A 523 -4.27 12.53 -21.30
C ARG A 523 -4.57 14.02 -21.48
N LEU A 524 -5.84 14.33 -21.76
CA LEU A 524 -6.31 15.67 -22.16
C LEU A 524 -6.30 16.64 -20.99
N LEU A 525 -7.03 16.34 -19.90
CA LEU A 525 -6.88 17.03 -18.61
C LEU A 525 -6.26 16.03 -17.62
N TRP A 526 -5.09 16.35 -17.11
CA TRP A 526 -4.23 15.42 -16.37
C TRP A 526 -3.55 16.12 -15.20
N ASP A 527 -3.05 15.36 -14.22
CA ASP A 527 -2.22 15.91 -13.15
C ASP A 527 -0.78 16.13 -13.65
N ALA A 528 -0.16 17.24 -13.25
CA ALA A 528 1.14 17.64 -13.74
C ALA A 528 2.31 17.09 -12.91
N GLY A 529 3.49 17.12 -13.53
CA GLY A 529 4.75 16.68 -12.95
C GLY A 529 4.98 15.18 -13.05
N TYR A 530 5.98 14.71 -12.31
CA TYR A 530 6.51 13.35 -12.38
C TYR A 530 6.89 12.84 -10.99
N TYR A 531 6.59 11.57 -10.72
CA TYR A 531 7.13 10.92 -9.53
C TYR A 531 8.53 10.39 -9.80
N ASP A 532 9.56 11.24 -9.66
CA ASP A 532 10.97 10.88 -9.83
C ASP A 532 11.46 10.01 -8.64
N SER A 533 11.40 10.55 -7.43
CA SER A 533 11.72 9.82 -6.20
C SER A 533 10.99 10.40 -4.98
N TYR A 534 10.77 9.54 -3.97
CA TYR A 534 10.20 9.97 -2.70
C TYR A 534 11.06 11.08 -2.07
N PHE A 535 10.41 12.15 -1.61
CA PHE A 535 11.04 13.39 -1.12
C PHE A 535 12.07 14.10 -2.04
N SER A 536 12.15 13.80 -3.34
CA SER A 536 12.93 14.63 -4.27
C SER A 536 12.48 16.10 -4.23
N PRO A 537 13.30 17.06 -4.69
CA PRO A 537 12.86 18.46 -4.76
C PRO A 537 11.57 18.65 -5.58
N HIS A 538 11.41 17.94 -6.70
CA HIS A 538 10.22 18.04 -7.55
C HIS A 538 9.00 17.42 -6.87
N HIS A 539 9.14 16.23 -6.30
CA HIS A 539 8.06 15.58 -5.58
C HIS A 539 7.64 16.38 -4.33
N ARG A 540 8.61 16.78 -3.49
CA ARG A 540 8.36 17.49 -2.24
C ARG A 540 7.76 18.89 -2.44
N ASN A 541 8.18 19.60 -3.49
CA ASN A 541 7.87 21.03 -3.65
C ASN A 541 6.98 21.35 -4.86
N TYR A 542 6.61 20.35 -5.67
CA TYR A 542 5.71 20.54 -6.81
C TYR A 542 4.59 19.50 -6.85
N THR A 543 4.88 18.23 -7.15
CA THR A 543 3.82 17.25 -7.46
C THR A 543 2.88 16.97 -6.29
N ARG A 544 3.33 17.16 -5.04
CA ARG A 544 2.48 17.02 -3.85
C ARG A 544 1.57 18.22 -3.58
N HIS A 545 1.71 19.32 -4.31
CA HIS A 545 1.04 20.58 -4.04
C HIS A 545 -0.02 20.87 -5.10
N SER A 546 -1.07 21.60 -4.71
CA SER A 546 -2.20 21.97 -5.59
C SER A 546 -1.81 22.57 -6.93
N MET A 547 -0.63 23.19 -7.03
CA MET A 547 -0.10 23.74 -8.29
C MET A 547 0.17 22.70 -9.39
N ALA A 548 0.20 21.42 -9.04
CA ALA A 548 0.35 20.31 -9.97
C ALA A 548 -0.99 19.65 -10.32
N HIS A 549 -2.12 20.13 -9.82
CA HIS A 549 -3.42 19.45 -9.93
C HIS A 549 -4.48 20.37 -10.51
N ASN A 550 -5.52 19.79 -11.12
CA ASN A 550 -6.63 20.52 -11.74
C ASN A 550 -7.61 21.08 -10.69
N THR A 551 -7.12 21.94 -9.81
CA THR A 551 -7.83 22.48 -8.65
C THR A 551 -7.60 24.00 -8.48
N LEU A 552 -7.93 24.53 -7.31
CA LEU A 552 -7.92 25.96 -7.00
C LEU A 552 -6.61 26.39 -6.29
N LEU A 553 -6.11 27.57 -6.64
CA LEU A 553 -5.18 28.36 -5.80
C LEU A 553 -5.87 29.64 -5.29
N VAL A 554 -5.43 30.12 -4.11
CA VAL A 554 -5.85 31.38 -3.50
C VAL A 554 -4.63 32.28 -3.27
N ASP A 555 -4.57 33.42 -3.97
CA ASP A 555 -3.38 34.28 -4.09
C ASP A 555 -2.09 33.50 -4.41
N GLY A 556 -2.18 32.51 -5.31
CA GLY A 556 -1.06 31.65 -5.69
C GLY A 556 -0.67 30.59 -4.65
N VAL A 557 -1.40 30.48 -3.55
CA VAL A 557 -1.19 29.46 -2.51
C VAL A 557 -2.18 28.32 -2.67
N GLY A 558 -1.67 27.09 -2.64
CA GLY A 558 -2.49 25.87 -2.71
C GLY A 558 -3.07 25.45 -1.36
N GLN A 559 -3.59 24.23 -1.36
CA GLN A 559 -4.05 23.53 -0.17
C GLN A 559 -2.87 23.19 0.75
N ALA A 560 -3.13 23.03 2.04
CA ALA A 560 -2.12 22.55 2.98
C ALA A 560 -1.58 21.17 2.54
N PRO A 561 -0.26 21.01 2.36
CA PRO A 561 0.35 19.77 1.85
C PRO A 561 0.43 18.65 2.91
N HIS A 562 0.04 18.95 4.15
CA HIS A 562 -0.03 17.97 5.22
C HIS A 562 -1.39 17.29 5.20
N TRP A 563 -1.37 15.98 4.98
CA TRP A 563 -2.57 15.14 4.88
C TRP A 563 -3.51 15.24 6.10
N SER A 564 -3.01 15.61 7.29
CA SER A 564 -3.85 15.81 8.49
C SER A 564 -4.81 17.01 8.41
N ALA A 565 -4.46 18.03 7.62
CA ALA A 565 -5.28 19.23 7.39
C ALA A 565 -6.25 19.06 6.21
N GLN A 566 -6.00 18.07 5.35
CA GLN A 566 -6.79 17.78 4.16
C GLN A 566 -8.03 16.97 4.52
N ARG A 567 -9.19 17.63 4.58
CA ARG A 567 -10.46 16.96 4.86
C ARG A 567 -11.49 17.40 3.83
N GLY A 568 -11.72 16.54 2.83
CA GLY A 568 -12.85 16.66 1.92
C GLY A 568 -13.74 15.44 1.99
N ARG A 569 -14.88 15.57 1.32
CA ARG A 569 -15.86 14.50 1.18
C ARG A 569 -16.68 14.70 -0.08
N ILE A 570 -17.20 13.60 -0.60
CA ILE A 570 -18.26 13.59 -1.59
C ILE A 570 -19.60 13.78 -0.85
N THR A 571 -20.22 14.94 -0.98
CA THR A 571 -21.50 15.26 -0.31
C THR A 571 -22.72 14.84 -1.12
N HIS A 572 -22.54 14.63 -2.42
CA HIS A 572 -23.58 14.14 -3.31
C HIS A 572 -22.96 13.28 -4.41
N PHE A 573 -23.59 12.13 -4.66
CA PHE A 573 -23.24 11.20 -5.72
C PHE A 573 -24.53 10.60 -6.30
N GLU A 574 -24.76 10.83 -7.59
CA GLU A 574 -25.87 10.27 -8.36
C GLU A 574 -25.33 9.80 -9.71
N ALA A 575 -25.62 8.56 -10.09
CA ALA A 575 -25.19 8.06 -11.39
C ALA A 575 -26.10 6.96 -11.95
N ASP A 576 -26.10 6.86 -13.27
CA ASP A 576 -26.72 5.77 -14.05
C ASP A 576 -25.75 5.25 -15.13
N ALA A 577 -26.27 4.59 -16.17
CA ALA A 577 -25.45 4.00 -17.23
C ALA A 577 -24.77 5.03 -18.15
N SER A 578 -25.16 6.30 -18.11
CA SER A 578 -24.58 7.33 -18.98
C SER A 578 -24.41 8.71 -18.32
N ARG A 579 -24.91 8.93 -17.12
CA ARG A 579 -24.78 10.19 -16.38
C ARG A 579 -24.13 9.99 -15.01
N LEU A 580 -23.34 10.98 -14.61
CA LEU A 580 -22.78 11.14 -13.27
C LEU A 580 -22.97 12.59 -12.81
N ILE A 581 -23.55 12.78 -11.63
CA ILE A 581 -23.54 14.04 -10.88
C ILE A 581 -22.79 13.79 -9.56
N VAL A 582 -21.81 14.63 -9.28
CA VAL A 582 -21.00 14.47 -8.06
C VAL A 582 -20.58 15.83 -7.51
N VAL A 583 -20.63 15.97 -6.18
CA VAL A 583 -20.27 17.21 -5.49
C VAL A 583 -19.21 16.90 -4.43
N GLY A 584 -18.06 17.55 -4.57
CA GLY A 584 -16.98 17.54 -3.59
C GLY A 584 -16.97 18.82 -2.76
N GLU A 585 -16.85 18.67 -1.45
CA GLU A 585 -16.79 19.77 -0.48
C GLU A 585 -15.57 19.60 0.42
N THR A 586 -14.91 20.72 0.73
CA THR A 586 -13.68 20.75 1.52
C THR A 586 -13.86 21.53 2.82
N ASN A 587 -13.02 21.25 3.82
CA ASN A 587 -13.01 21.96 5.10
C ASN A 587 -12.39 23.36 5.02
N GLU A 588 -12.73 24.21 5.99
CA GLU A 588 -12.25 25.60 6.08
C GLU A 588 -10.71 25.71 6.24
N GLU A 589 -10.07 24.74 6.90
CA GLU A 589 -8.62 24.74 7.15
C GLU A 589 -7.79 24.45 5.89
N LEU A 590 -8.40 23.89 4.84
CA LEU A 590 -7.70 23.39 3.65
C LEU A 590 -6.80 24.47 3.03
N TYR A 591 -7.31 25.69 2.93
CA TYR A 591 -6.60 26.87 2.44
C TYR A 591 -6.21 27.81 3.58
N HIS A 592 -5.73 27.25 4.69
CA HIS A 592 -5.27 27.98 5.87
C HIS A 592 -6.34 28.89 6.49
N GLY A 593 -7.61 28.47 6.46
CA GLY A 593 -8.74 29.24 6.99
C GLY A 593 -9.19 30.41 6.11
N ARG A 594 -8.58 30.63 4.94
CA ARG A 594 -8.86 31.79 4.07
C ARG A 594 -10.19 31.67 3.32
N LEU A 595 -10.65 30.44 3.09
CA LEU A 595 -11.95 30.17 2.47
C LEU A 595 -13.02 29.91 3.55
N ALA A 596 -14.22 30.40 3.28
CA ALA A 596 -15.42 29.97 3.97
C ALA A 596 -15.88 28.61 3.41
N TRP A 597 -15.85 28.43 2.09
CA TRP A 597 -16.03 27.13 1.45
C TRP A 597 -15.44 27.10 0.03
N PHE A 598 -15.13 25.87 -0.40
CA PHE A 598 -14.89 25.52 -1.79
C PHE A 598 -15.67 24.24 -2.10
N ILE A 599 -16.73 24.42 -2.90
CA ILE A 599 -17.59 23.35 -3.39
C ILE A 599 -17.39 23.24 -4.89
N ARG A 600 -17.16 22.01 -5.38
CA ARG A 600 -17.06 21.73 -6.81
C ARG A 600 -18.08 20.67 -7.20
N ARG A 601 -18.91 20.98 -8.19
CA ARG A 601 -19.92 20.07 -8.75
C ARG A 601 -19.55 19.69 -10.17
N PHE A 602 -19.65 18.40 -10.47
CA PHE A 602 -19.47 17.86 -11.82
C PHE A 602 -20.79 17.29 -12.32
N GLU A 603 -21.15 17.60 -13.57
CA GLU A 603 -22.14 16.86 -14.35
C GLU A 603 -21.43 16.26 -15.57
N TYR A 604 -21.42 14.94 -15.67
CA TYR A 604 -20.73 14.20 -16.71
C TYR A 604 -21.72 13.31 -17.46
N VAL A 605 -21.80 13.45 -18.78
CA VAL A 605 -22.86 12.83 -19.60
C VAL A 605 -22.26 12.13 -20.83
N ASN A 606 -22.76 10.92 -21.10
CA ASN A 606 -22.45 10.07 -22.26
C ASN A 606 -20.96 9.86 -22.54
N ALA A 607 -20.14 9.96 -21.49
CA ALA A 607 -18.70 9.95 -21.59
C ALA A 607 -18.09 10.97 -22.55
N ARG A 608 -18.75 12.12 -22.74
CA ARG A 608 -18.36 13.12 -23.76
C ARG A 608 -18.52 14.56 -23.33
N GLU A 609 -19.45 14.83 -22.43
CA GLU A 609 -19.80 16.18 -21.98
C GLU A 609 -19.48 16.27 -20.48
N LEU A 610 -18.77 17.32 -20.09
CA LEU A 610 -18.39 17.60 -18.72
C LEU A 610 -18.71 19.05 -18.39
N VAL A 611 -19.52 19.27 -17.36
CA VAL A 611 -19.76 20.59 -16.76
C VAL A 611 -19.14 20.59 -15.37
N VAL A 612 -18.24 21.54 -15.11
CA VAL A 612 -17.63 21.75 -13.80
C VAL A 612 -18.09 23.10 -13.26
N CYS A 613 -18.81 23.09 -12.15
CA CYS A 613 -19.30 24.30 -11.48
C CYS A 613 -18.58 24.46 -10.14
N ASP A 614 -17.92 25.60 -9.96
CA ASP A 614 -17.30 25.95 -8.68
C ASP A 614 -18.17 26.97 -7.92
N ASP A 615 -18.30 26.78 -6.61
CA ASP A 615 -18.83 27.77 -5.68
C ASP A 615 -17.76 28.05 -4.61
N ILE A 616 -17.11 29.20 -4.74
CA ILE A 616 -15.97 29.60 -3.92
C ILE A 616 -16.34 30.85 -3.15
N GLU A 617 -16.21 30.80 -1.82
CA GLU A 617 -16.38 31.95 -0.94
C GLU A 617 -15.16 32.11 -0.04
N ALA A 618 -14.55 33.29 -0.07
CA ALA A 618 -13.43 33.68 0.78
C ALA A 618 -13.88 34.60 1.91
N ARG A 619 -13.14 34.58 3.02
CA ARG A 619 -13.39 35.44 4.18
C ARG A 619 -13.00 36.90 3.93
N ASP A 620 -11.97 37.08 3.11
CA ASP A 620 -11.45 38.37 2.65
C ASP A 620 -11.40 38.39 1.12
N PRO A 621 -11.30 39.55 0.45
CA PRO A 621 -11.07 39.58 -1.00
C PRO A 621 -9.74 38.90 -1.37
N LEU A 622 -9.80 37.86 -2.21
CA LEU A 622 -8.64 37.08 -2.69
C LEU A 622 -8.62 37.03 -4.22
N ARG A 623 -7.44 36.85 -4.82
CA ARG A 623 -7.36 36.38 -6.20
C ARG A 623 -7.48 34.86 -6.25
N PHE A 624 -8.33 34.37 -7.13
CA PHE A 624 -8.53 32.94 -7.34
C PHE A 624 -7.89 32.52 -8.66
N SER A 625 -7.35 31.29 -8.69
CA SER A 625 -6.84 30.68 -9.91
C SER A 625 -7.36 29.25 -10.07
N ILE A 626 -8.03 28.94 -11.17
CA ILE A 626 -8.30 27.55 -11.57
C ILE A 626 -7.15 27.06 -12.44
N LEU A 627 -6.60 25.90 -12.09
CA LEU A 627 -5.53 25.25 -12.83
C LEU A 627 -6.08 24.14 -13.72
N LEU A 628 -5.53 24.04 -14.93
CA LEU A 628 -5.76 22.94 -15.87
C LEU A 628 -4.42 22.53 -16.49
N HIS A 629 -4.08 21.25 -16.43
CA HIS A 629 -2.85 20.72 -17.01
C HIS A 629 -3.14 19.66 -18.08
N SER A 630 -2.24 19.53 -19.04
CA SER A 630 -2.39 18.63 -20.19
C SER A 630 -1.05 18.07 -20.65
N MET A 631 -1.09 16.88 -21.24
CA MET A 631 0.04 16.34 -22.01
C MET A 631 0.12 16.92 -23.43
N PHE A 632 -0.81 17.80 -23.81
CA PHE A 632 -0.90 18.42 -25.14
C PHE A 632 -0.95 19.95 -25.04
N PRO A 633 -0.52 20.67 -26.09
CA PRO A 633 -0.57 22.13 -26.10
C PRO A 633 -1.96 22.68 -25.80
N ILE A 634 -2.01 23.63 -24.87
CA ILE A 634 -3.24 24.32 -24.49
C ILE A 634 -3.37 25.61 -25.30
N HIS A 635 -4.45 25.73 -26.07
CA HIS A 635 -4.83 26.97 -26.74
C HIS A 635 -6.02 27.60 -26.02
N PHE A 636 -5.83 28.83 -25.53
CA PHE A 636 -6.89 29.60 -24.87
C PHE A 636 -7.12 30.93 -25.58
N GLU A 637 -8.38 31.26 -25.87
CA GLU A 637 -8.78 32.52 -26.49
C GLU A 637 -9.47 33.43 -25.48
N ASN A 638 -8.78 34.50 -25.04
CA ASN A 638 -9.26 35.42 -24.01
C ASN A 638 -10.58 36.14 -24.34
N GLY A 639 -10.88 36.39 -25.62
CA GLY A 639 -12.08 37.12 -26.02
C GLY A 639 -13.37 36.32 -25.87
N THR A 640 -13.26 35.00 -26.04
CA THR A 640 -14.39 34.05 -26.01
C THR A 640 -14.32 33.12 -24.79
N ASN A 641 -13.25 33.20 -24.00
CA ASN A 641 -12.89 32.26 -22.94
C ASN A 641 -12.97 30.79 -23.39
N THR A 642 -12.52 30.53 -24.62
CA THR A 642 -12.55 29.18 -25.18
C THR A 642 -11.20 28.48 -24.99
N LEU A 643 -11.26 27.21 -24.62
CA LEU A 643 -10.14 26.29 -24.48
C LEU A 643 -10.20 25.27 -25.61
N ARG A 644 -9.04 24.95 -26.20
CA ARG A 644 -8.91 23.87 -27.17
C ARG A 644 -7.63 23.07 -26.93
N LEU A 645 -7.78 21.75 -26.89
CA LEU A 645 -6.70 20.76 -26.81
C LEU A 645 -6.84 19.75 -27.94
N VAL A 646 -5.77 19.46 -28.65
CA VAL A 646 -5.76 18.44 -29.70
C VAL A 646 -4.78 17.34 -29.30
N GLY A 647 -5.34 16.20 -28.92
CA GLY A 647 -4.60 14.97 -28.66
C GLY A 647 -4.22 14.23 -29.94
N LYS A 648 -3.81 12.97 -29.81
CA LYS A 648 -3.49 12.10 -30.96
C LYS A 648 -4.74 11.52 -31.61
N ARG A 649 -5.80 11.29 -30.82
CA ARG A 649 -7.06 10.65 -31.25
C ARG A 649 -8.29 11.47 -30.89
N TYR A 650 -8.22 12.34 -29.88
CA TYR A 650 -9.35 13.16 -29.44
C TYR A 650 -9.00 14.65 -29.40
N GLU A 651 -10.02 15.48 -29.55
CA GLU A 651 -9.97 16.91 -29.28
C GLU A 651 -10.87 17.23 -28.09
N LEU A 652 -10.41 18.10 -27.19
CA LEU A 652 -11.22 18.74 -26.16
C LEU A 652 -11.50 20.18 -26.56
N ARG A 653 -12.76 20.59 -26.43
CA ARG A 653 -13.20 21.99 -26.54
C ARG A 653 -13.91 22.37 -25.27
N ALA A 654 -13.64 23.56 -24.74
CA ALA A 654 -14.39 24.06 -23.61
C ALA A 654 -14.65 25.57 -23.68
N VAL A 655 -15.67 26.00 -22.95
CA VAL A 655 -15.99 27.40 -22.69
C VAL A 655 -15.92 27.61 -21.19
N PHE A 656 -15.15 28.62 -20.75
CA PHE A 656 -15.06 29.01 -19.35
C PHE A 656 -15.93 30.24 -19.08
N GLU A 657 -17.10 30.00 -18.51
CA GLU A 657 -18.04 31.03 -18.11
C GLU A 657 -17.67 31.58 -16.73
N THR A 658 -17.68 32.90 -16.60
CA THR A 658 -17.31 33.53 -15.34
C THR A 658 -17.97 34.89 -15.15
N ASN A 659 -18.26 35.25 -13.91
CA ASN A 659 -18.90 36.50 -13.52
C ASN A 659 -17.90 37.64 -13.22
N VAL A 660 -16.60 37.36 -13.32
CA VAL A 660 -15.52 38.33 -13.02
C VAL A 660 -14.45 38.26 -14.12
N PRO A 661 -13.78 39.38 -14.44
CA PRO A 661 -12.69 39.38 -15.41
C PRO A 661 -11.56 38.44 -14.98
N ILE A 662 -11.06 37.66 -15.94
CA ILE A 662 -9.93 36.75 -15.74
C ILE A 662 -8.80 37.04 -16.73
N GLU A 663 -7.61 36.58 -16.39
CA GLU A 663 -6.47 36.46 -17.28
C GLU A 663 -6.05 34.98 -17.38
N ALA A 664 -5.57 34.58 -18.56
CA ALA A 664 -5.04 33.24 -18.80
C ALA A 664 -3.50 33.28 -18.85
N ILE A 665 -2.86 32.41 -18.08
CA ILE A 665 -1.40 32.27 -18.03
C ILE A 665 -1.05 30.87 -18.49
N LEU A 666 -0.30 30.78 -19.58
CA LEU A 666 0.11 29.52 -20.19
C LEU A 666 1.61 29.31 -19.96
N THR A 667 1.98 28.13 -19.45
CA THR A 667 3.37 27.70 -19.32
C THR A 667 3.53 26.26 -19.78
N ASN A 668 4.77 25.87 -20.08
CA ASN A 668 5.16 24.50 -20.40
C ASN A 668 6.42 24.08 -19.62
N THR A 669 6.64 24.75 -18.50
CA THR A 669 7.78 24.55 -17.60
C THR A 669 7.27 24.35 -16.18
N PHE A 670 7.95 23.47 -15.46
CA PHE A 670 7.71 23.28 -14.03
C PHE A 670 8.44 24.34 -13.20
N PRO A 671 7.82 24.84 -12.12
CA PRO A 671 8.49 25.74 -11.17
C PRO A 671 9.65 25.06 -10.45
N VAL A 672 9.57 23.74 -10.27
CA VAL A 672 10.66 22.88 -9.81
C VAL A 672 10.84 21.80 -10.85
N GLN A 673 12.01 21.69 -11.47
CA GLN A 673 12.24 20.67 -12.50
C GLN A 673 12.34 19.27 -11.86
N PRO A 674 11.82 18.22 -12.52
CA PRO A 674 12.05 16.84 -12.10
C PRO A 674 13.56 16.61 -11.98
N GLY A 675 13.96 16.07 -10.85
CA GLY A 675 15.36 15.90 -10.54
C GLY A 675 15.85 14.56 -11.08
N LEU A 676 16.76 14.59 -12.07
CA LEU A 676 17.58 13.42 -12.46
C LEU A 676 18.61 13.03 -11.37
N VAL A 677 18.30 13.28 -10.10
CA VAL A 677 19.27 13.26 -9.00
C VAL A 677 19.71 11.84 -8.69
N SER A 678 18.82 10.86 -8.93
CA SER A 678 19.16 9.45 -8.98
C SER A 678 19.48 9.06 -10.41
N ARG A 679 20.77 8.86 -10.74
CA ARG A 679 21.18 8.29 -12.05
C ARG A 679 20.68 6.86 -12.29
N VAL A 680 19.93 6.29 -11.34
CA VAL A 680 19.54 4.87 -11.27
C VAL A 680 18.07 4.67 -11.63
N LEU A 681 17.21 5.68 -11.50
CA LEU A 681 15.75 5.50 -11.54
C LEU A 681 15.03 6.16 -12.73
N ASP A 682 15.70 7.01 -13.50
CA ASP A 682 15.02 7.91 -14.43
C ASP A 682 15.60 7.83 -15.84
N ASP A 683 14.75 7.42 -16.79
CA ASP A 683 14.99 7.58 -18.23
C ASP A 683 14.44 8.95 -18.66
N PRO A 684 15.25 9.85 -19.26
CA PRO A 684 14.77 11.14 -19.76
C PRO A 684 13.57 11.04 -20.73
N GLU A 685 13.40 9.91 -21.42
CA GLU A 685 12.22 9.67 -22.28
C GLU A 685 10.91 9.53 -21.49
N GLU A 686 10.97 9.29 -20.17
CA GLU A 686 9.81 9.21 -19.27
C GLU A 686 9.25 10.59 -18.85
N TYR A 687 9.91 11.69 -19.22
CA TYR A 687 9.56 13.06 -18.84
C TYR A 687 9.07 13.92 -20.03
N PRO A 688 7.99 13.53 -20.75
CA PRO A 688 7.47 14.32 -21.87
C PRO A 688 7.11 15.75 -21.47
N GLN A 689 7.10 16.69 -22.41
CA GLN A 689 6.65 18.04 -22.09
C GLN A 689 5.17 18.04 -21.65
N GLN A 690 4.86 18.86 -20.64
CA GLN A 690 3.51 19.13 -20.17
C GLN A 690 3.16 20.60 -20.35
N PHE A 691 1.87 20.90 -20.38
CA PHE A 691 1.34 22.25 -20.59
C PHE A 691 0.38 22.59 -19.45
N HIS A 692 0.41 23.85 -19.03
CA HIS A 692 -0.28 24.30 -17.84
C HIS A 692 -1.00 25.62 -18.15
N LEU A 693 -2.27 25.69 -17.74
CA LEU A 693 -3.11 26.86 -17.85
C LEU A 693 -3.57 27.27 -16.45
N GLU A 694 -3.29 28.51 -16.08
CA GLU A 694 -3.86 29.17 -14.91
C GLU A 694 -4.89 30.21 -15.39
N LEU A 695 -6.16 30.03 -15.01
CA LEU A 695 -7.22 31.00 -15.22
C LEU A 695 -7.41 31.80 -13.93
N ARG A 696 -6.88 33.01 -13.89
CA ARG A 696 -6.78 33.84 -12.68
C ARG A 696 -7.71 35.04 -12.72
N THR A 697 -8.42 35.31 -11.63
CA THR A 697 -9.20 36.54 -11.47
C THR A 697 -8.29 37.78 -11.48
N VAL A 698 -8.60 38.78 -12.32
CA VAL A 698 -7.78 40.01 -12.45
C VAL A 698 -7.78 40.84 -11.15
N GLN A 699 -8.90 40.81 -10.43
CA GLN A 699 -9.10 41.54 -9.18
C GLN A 699 -9.40 40.57 -8.04
N ALA A 700 -9.09 41.00 -6.82
CA ALA A 700 -9.46 40.26 -5.63
C ALA A 700 -10.98 40.35 -5.40
N VAL A 701 -11.63 39.21 -5.15
CA VAL A 701 -13.07 39.12 -4.90
C VAL A 701 -13.34 38.16 -3.74
N THR A 702 -14.49 38.30 -3.08
CA THR A 702 -14.89 37.40 -1.99
C THR A 702 -15.68 36.19 -2.47
N LYS A 703 -16.27 36.26 -3.67
CA LYS A 703 -17.07 35.18 -4.25
C LYS A 703 -16.72 34.98 -5.72
N TRP A 704 -16.59 33.73 -6.13
CA TRP A 704 -16.37 33.36 -7.52
C TRP A 704 -17.16 32.10 -7.87
N LYS A 705 -17.91 32.14 -8.97
CA LYS A 705 -18.74 31.02 -9.42
C LYS A 705 -18.53 30.70 -10.90
N PRO A 706 -17.32 30.28 -11.30
CA PRO A 706 -17.05 29.93 -12.69
C PRO A 706 -17.69 28.59 -13.07
N VAL A 707 -17.96 28.42 -14.35
CA VAL A 707 -18.45 27.18 -14.94
C VAL A 707 -17.60 26.83 -16.16
N LEU A 708 -17.04 25.61 -16.19
CA LEU A 708 -16.36 25.05 -17.35
C LEU A 708 -17.32 24.10 -18.08
N HIS A 709 -17.73 24.44 -19.30
CA HIS A 709 -18.48 23.57 -20.19
C HIS A 709 -17.53 22.94 -21.19
N ALA A 710 -17.26 21.65 -21.08
CA ALA A 710 -16.26 20.96 -21.88
C ALA A 710 -16.85 19.76 -22.62
N THR A 711 -16.36 19.52 -23.84
CA THR A 711 -16.70 18.35 -24.65
C THR A 711 -15.46 17.72 -25.23
N ILE A 712 -15.46 16.40 -25.34
CA ILE A 712 -14.46 15.64 -26.09
C ILE A 712 -15.08 15.00 -27.33
N GLN A 713 -14.33 15.00 -28.42
CA GLN A 713 -14.73 14.37 -29.66
C GLN A 713 -13.55 13.64 -30.33
N PRO A 714 -13.79 12.47 -30.97
CA PRO A 714 -12.77 11.83 -31.77
C PRO A 714 -12.31 12.76 -32.90
N LEU A 715 -11.03 12.72 -33.22
CA LEU A 715 -10.50 13.33 -34.44
C LEU A 715 -10.97 12.52 -35.65
N SER A 716 -11.37 13.24 -36.70
CA SER A 716 -11.85 12.68 -37.97
C SER A 716 -10.76 12.02 -38.79
#